data_AF-A0A6A4UCP2-F1
#
_entry.id   AF-A0A6A4UCP2-F1
#
_cell.length_a   1.000
_cell.length_b   1.000
_cell.length_c   1.000
_cell.angle_alpha   90.00
_cell.angle_beta   90.00
_cell.angle_gamma   90.00
#
_symmetry.space_group_name_H-M   'P 1'
#
loop_
_entity.id
_entity.type
_entity.pdbx_description
1 polymer ?
#
loop_
_entity_poly.entity_id
_entity_poly.type
_entity_poly.pdbx_seq_one_letter_code
_entity_poly.pdbx_strand_id
1 'polypeptide(L)'
;MNIMLASLREERQQTYSCFLPIHPETGRVMYVPMKEVNAKEGTITFDDETGREWTLPVTGGHVKLQWKPDFGARWAALDVDFEMYGKDHSTNTPIYDGICEVLGGRKPNHMTYELFLDDQGQKISKSKGNGLTIDEWLTYAATESLSYFMYQKPKTAKRMHFDVIPRAVDEYHQQLRAYPTQDVAGQVNNPVWHIHGGKPPESKMVVSFGMLLNLASVSGAKDAGALWKFLKRYAPEASPETHPDLDAAAGYAVRYFADKIAPTRVFRLPDDRERAAMEDLVGRLKVWDGATDDEALQSMVFAVGKEHGFEPLRDWFKALYEVLLGASDGPRFGGFIALYGVNWSSKGPGTGAWGAEMRLTLHVGLPKTATTTIQHVLEVSKPLLAREGIVYPGSTAGHLGLVRQVQSGREEDAARSIDAMAEEAREAGAEHLLLSCEHMSLMPERALVRLKELFAAGLPDLREVRVLAYVREPIGFATSLCQQRLKAGTTRLAAFHADPWPLRPMALIMKHVRTFGREAVQLRYLHQDHIVGGTVVDDVFAAIGLQGLRPPDPVPILNASLSHQGAMIADALAALVPRDRRSTMQRRVIKRQLEAIRGERFVLPDTVQTAIIAASRRDLEAIRTQFGLEITPVRVGQITVQDFDDAMAEAMARVILERAAMQPGDQANGHDD
;
A
#
# COMPACT_ATOMS: atom_id res chain seq x y z
N MET A 1 -46.66 -13.05 26.91
CA MET A 1 -47.53 -12.44 25.87
C MET A 1 -48.04 -11.05 26.26
N ASN A 2 -48.80 -10.90 27.35
CA ASN A 2 -49.45 -9.62 27.72
C ASN A 2 -48.50 -8.40 27.74
N ILE A 3 -47.30 -8.54 28.31
CA ILE A 3 -46.28 -7.47 28.35
C ILE A 3 -45.92 -6.99 26.93
N MET A 4 -45.72 -7.93 26.00
CA MET A 4 -45.37 -7.61 24.63
C MET A 4 -46.52 -6.95 23.87
N LEU A 5 -47.74 -7.46 24.03
CA LEU A 5 -48.92 -6.92 23.35
C LEU A 5 -49.14 -5.43 23.68
N ALA A 6 -48.91 -5.03 24.95
CA ALA A 6 -49.00 -3.64 25.37
C ALA A 6 -47.98 -2.70 24.67
N SER A 7 -46.90 -3.24 24.10
CA SER A 7 -45.88 -2.47 23.38
C SER A 7 -46.13 -2.36 21.87
N LEU A 8 -47.18 -3.01 21.35
CA LEU A 8 -47.46 -3.14 19.92
C LEU A 8 -48.69 -2.35 19.50
N ARG A 9 -48.74 -1.95 18.22
CA ARG A 9 -49.95 -1.37 17.60
C ARG A 9 -51.02 -2.45 17.40
N GLU A 10 -52.28 -2.05 17.40
CA GLU A 10 -53.46 -2.94 17.38
C GLU A 10 -53.42 -3.99 16.25
N GLU A 11 -53.10 -3.59 15.02
CA GLU A 11 -52.95 -4.49 13.87
C GLU A 11 -51.93 -5.62 14.13
N ARG A 12 -50.80 -5.29 14.78
CA ARG A 12 -49.76 -6.25 15.11
C ARG A 12 -50.18 -7.14 16.28
N GLN A 13 -50.98 -6.64 17.23
CA GLN A 13 -51.42 -7.41 18.40
C GLN A 13 -52.23 -8.65 18.01
N GLN A 14 -53.06 -8.55 16.97
CA GLN A 14 -53.95 -9.63 16.53
C GLN A 14 -53.21 -10.88 16.01
N THR A 15 -51.99 -10.70 15.49
CA THR A 15 -51.22 -11.75 14.82
C THR A 15 -49.89 -12.06 15.50
N TYR A 16 -49.60 -11.38 16.61
CA TYR A 16 -48.31 -11.48 17.30
C TYR A 16 -48.20 -12.73 18.17
N SER A 17 -46.99 -13.30 18.21
CA SER A 17 -46.58 -14.29 19.20
C SER A 17 -45.15 -14.03 19.64
N CYS A 18 -44.83 -14.33 20.90
CA CYS A 18 -43.45 -14.30 21.39
C CYS A 18 -42.57 -15.37 20.73
N PHE A 19 -43.19 -16.40 20.14
CA PHE A 19 -42.53 -17.55 19.54
C PHE A 19 -42.56 -17.44 18.02
N LEU A 20 -41.38 -17.50 17.39
CA LEU A 20 -41.19 -17.65 15.96
C LEU A 20 -41.05 -19.14 15.66
N PRO A 21 -41.95 -19.77 14.88
CA PRO A 21 -41.81 -21.17 14.53
C PRO A 21 -40.52 -21.44 13.75
N ILE A 22 -39.94 -22.62 13.95
CA ILE A 22 -38.88 -23.15 13.09
C ILE A 22 -39.54 -24.19 12.20
N HIS A 23 -39.49 -23.97 10.88
CA HIS A 23 -40.13 -24.84 9.92
C HIS A 23 -39.59 -26.28 10.05
N PRO A 24 -40.43 -27.31 10.27
CA PRO A 24 -39.95 -28.65 10.60
C PRO A 24 -39.08 -29.29 9.52
N GLU A 25 -39.39 -29.02 8.26
CA GLU A 25 -38.67 -29.60 7.11
C GLU A 25 -37.45 -28.77 6.66
N THR A 26 -37.52 -27.43 6.71
CA THR A 26 -36.46 -26.55 6.17
C THR A 26 -35.54 -25.95 7.24
N GLY A 27 -35.93 -26.01 8.51
CA GLY A 27 -35.19 -25.39 9.62
C GLY A 27 -35.20 -23.85 9.62
N ARG A 28 -35.98 -23.21 8.74
CA ARG A 28 -36.08 -21.74 8.65
C ARG A 28 -36.87 -21.19 9.83
N VAL A 29 -36.39 -20.09 10.42
CA VAL A 29 -37.17 -19.30 11.40
C VAL A 29 -38.24 -18.51 10.63
N MET A 30 -39.51 -18.72 10.98
CA MET A 30 -40.66 -18.21 10.24
C MET A 30 -41.19 -16.91 10.87
N TYR A 31 -41.40 -15.89 10.03
CA TYR A 31 -42.07 -14.63 10.39
C TYR A 31 -43.49 -14.64 9.81
N VAL A 32 -44.36 -15.45 10.39
CA VAL A 32 -45.74 -15.64 9.92
C VAL A 32 -46.75 -15.22 10.99
N PRO A 33 -47.95 -14.77 10.59
CA PRO A 33 -49.06 -14.58 11.52
C PRO A 33 -49.39 -15.88 12.24
N MET A 34 -49.57 -15.84 13.57
CA MET A 34 -50.08 -17.01 14.28
C MET A 34 -51.59 -17.12 14.11
N LYS A 35 -52.07 -18.33 13.80
CA LYS A 35 -53.49 -18.67 13.88
C LYS A 35 -53.93 -18.90 15.31
N GLU A 36 -53.10 -19.61 16.08
CA GLU A 36 -53.39 -19.95 17.47
C GLU A 36 -52.12 -20.01 18.32
N VAL A 37 -52.23 -19.61 19.59
CA VAL A 37 -51.24 -19.83 20.65
C VAL A 37 -51.95 -20.50 21.83
N ASN A 38 -51.79 -21.80 21.99
CA ASN A 38 -52.48 -22.58 23.01
C ASN A 38 -51.59 -22.77 24.25
N ALA A 39 -51.87 -22.00 25.29
CA ALA A 39 -51.10 -22.03 26.53
C ALA A 39 -51.29 -23.32 27.35
N LYS A 40 -52.42 -24.05 27.18
CA LYS A 40 -52.68 -25.28 27.92
C LYS A 40 -51.87 -26.45 27.37
N GLU A 41 -51.80 -26.55 26.05
CA GLU A 41 -51.06 -27.60 25.35
C GLU A 41 -49.59 -27.22 25.12
N GLY A 42 -49.27 -25.93 25.23
CA GLY A 42 -47.92 -25.41 24.97
C GLY A 42 -47.58 -25.44 23.47
N THR A 43 -48.55 -25.14 22.60
CA THR A 43 -48.43 -25.24 21.15
C THR A 43 -48.72 -23.92 20.44
N ILE A 44 -48.21 -23.79 19.21
CA ILE A 44 -48.54 -22.70 18.27
C ILE A 44 -48.96 -23.28 16.92
N THR A 45 -49.91 -22.61 16.28
CA THR A 45 -50.47 -23.00 14.97
C THR A 45 -50.28 -21.88 13.95
N PHE A 46 -49.77 -22.22 12.77
CA PHE A 46 -49.48 -21.28 11.68
C PHE A 46 -49.53 -21.95 10.31
N ASP A 47 -49.64 -21.16 9.25
CA ASP A 47 -49.47 -21.64 7.87
C ASP A 47 -48.07 -21.33 7.36
N ASP A 48 -47.48 -22.26 6.61
CA ASP A 48 -46.24 -22.01 5.88
C ASP A 48 -46.46 -21.22 4.57
N GLU A 49 -45.39 -20.96 3.83
CA GLU A 49 -45.42 -20.21 2.57
C GLU A 49 -46.20 -20.91 1.44
N THR A 50 -46.52 -22.20 1.59
CA THR A 50 -47.37 -22.97 0.67
C THR A 50 -48.83 -23.02 1.10
N GLY A 51 -49.16 -22.47 2.27
CA GLY A 51 -50.50 -22.52 2.88
C GLY A 51 -50.79 -23.79 3.66
N ARG A 52 -49.79 -24.66 3.91
CA ARG A 52 -49.96 -25.84 4.75
C ARG A 52 -49.92 -25.43 6.22
N GLU A 53 -50.88 -25.93 6.99
CA GLU A 53 -50.99 -25.67 8.42
C GLU A 53 -50.06 -26.58 9.24
N TRP A 54 -49.41 -25.99 10.23
CA TRP A 54 -48.49 -26.65 11.15
C TRP A 54 -48.89 -26.33 12.59
N THR A 55 -48.86 -27.33 13.46
CA THR A 55 -48.97 -27.16 14.92
C THR A 55 -47.70 -27.70 15.56
N LEU A 56 -46.98 -26.85 16.31
CA LEU A 56 -45.70 -27.19 16.93
C LEU A 56 -45.72 -26.90 18.43
N PRO A 57 -45.06 -27.71 19.27
CA PRO A 57 -44.82 -27.35 20.66
C PRO A 57 -43.86 -26.15 20.74
N VAL A 58 -43.99 -25.32 21.78
CA VAL A 58 -43.10 -24.16 22.01
C VAL A 58 -41.77 -24.52 22.66
N THR A 59 -41.60 -25.78 23.07
CA THR A 59 -40.36 -26.31 23.67
C THR A 59 -39.63 -27.23 22.69
N GLY A 60 -38.51 -27.83 23.08
CA GLY A 60 -37.82 -28.85 22.26
C GLY A 60 -37.09 -28.31 21.03
N GLY A 61 -36.85 -27.00 20.94
CA GLY A 61 -36.14 -26.39 19.81
C GLY A 61 -37.01 -26.17 18.56
N HIS A 62 -38.32 -26.28 18.68
CA HIS A 62 -39.26 -26.07 17.57
C HIS A 62 -39.58 -24.59 17.29
N VAL A 63 -39.20 -23.69 18.20
CA VAL A 63 -39.44 -22.25 18.08
C VAL A 63 -38.25 -21.45 18.57
N LYS A 64 -38.13 -20.22 18.10
CA LYS A 64 -37.20 -19.19 18.59
C LYS A 64 -37.99 -18.06 19.25
N LEU A 65 -37.58 -17.62 20.44
CA LEU A 65 -38.15 -16.40 21.02
C LEU A 65 -37.78 -15.17 20.17
N GLN A 66 -38.73 -14.25 19.98
CA GLN A 66 -38.40 -12.94 19.45
C GLN A 66 -37.44 -12.20 20.38
N TRP A 67 -36.59 -11.33 19.82
CA TRP A 67 -35.45 -10.75 20.55
C TRP A 67 -35.83 -10.01 21.85
N LYS A 68 -36.99 -9.34 21.94
CA LYS A 68 -37.43 -8.67 23.19
C LYS A 68 -37.81 -9.69 24.27
N PRO A 69 -38.72 -10.65 24.02
CA PRO A 69 -38.96 -11.76 24.95
C PRO A 69 -37.74 -12.59 25.29
N ASP A 70 -36.89 -12.88 24.30
CA ASP A 70 -35.67 -13.67 24.46
C ASP A 70 -34.74 -13.05 25.50
N PHE A 71 -34.60 -11.73 25.50
CA PHE A 71 -33.70 -11.04 26.42
C PHE A 71 -34.13 -11.22 27.88
N GLY A 72 -35.40 -10.94 28.20
CA GLY A 72 -35.94 -11.14 29.56
C GLY A 72 -35.99 -12.62 29.97
N ALA A 73 -36.30 -13.52 29.03
CA ALA A 73 -36.27 -14.96 29.29
C ALA A 73 -34.86 -15.49 29.59
N ARG A 74 -33.84 -14.96 28.91
CA ARG A 74 -32.45 -15.30 29.17
C ARG A 74 -32.00 -14.86 30.55
N TRP A 75 -32.42 -13.69 31.02
CA TRP A 75 -32.14 -13.24 32.38
C TRP A 75 -32.71 -14.19 33.43
N ALA A 76 -33.96 -14.63 33.25
CA ALA A 76 -34.57 -15.61 34.16
C ALA A 76 -33.88 -16.97 34.10
N ALA A 77 -33.53 -17.44 32.90
CA ALA A 77 -32.94 -18.77 32.71
C ALA A 77 -31.50 -18.88 33.21
N LEU A 78 -30.71 -17.81 33.10
CA LEU A 78 -29.29 -17.78 33.48
C LEU A 78 -29.04 -17.17 34.86
N ASP A 79 -30.09 -16.73 35.56
CA ASP A 79 -30.02 -16.03 36.86
C ASP A 79 -29.03 -14.85 36.82
N VAL A 80 -29.23 -13.94 35.86
CA VAL A 80 -28.29 -12.84 35.60
C VAL A 80 -28.39 -11.76 36.69
N ASP A 81 -27.33 -11.59 37.49
CA ASP A 81 -27.25 -10.57 38.54
C ASP A 81 -27.09 -9.13 38.03
N PHE A 82 -26.31 -8.97 36.95
CA PHE A 82 -25.97 -7.66 36.38
C PHE A 82 -25.82 -7.75 34.86
N GLU A 83 -26.49 -6.86 34.14
CA GLU A 83 -26.39 -6.74 32.69
C GLU A 83 -26.13 -5.28 32.29
N MET A 84 -25.15 -5.06 31.44
CA MET A 84 -24.93 -3.76 30.80
C MET A 84 -25.31 -3.81 29.33
N TYR A 85 -25.95 -2.76 28.82
CA TYR A 85 -26.36 -2.68 27.41
C TYR A 85 -26.36 -1.23 26.91
N GLY A 86 -26.29 -1.09 25.59
CA GLY A 86 -26.25 0.21 24.95
C GLY A 86 -27.55 0.98 25.10
N LYS A 87 -27.47 2.31 25.00
CA LYS A 87 -28.61 3.24 25.09
C LYS A 87 -29.80 2.88 24.20
N ASP A 88 -29.56 2.28 23.03
CA ASP A 88 -30.61 1.83 22.11
C ASP A 88 -31.58 0.79 22.74
N HIS A 89 -31.16 0.08 23.79
CA HIS A 89 -32.00 -0.89 24.51
C HIS A 89 -32.75 -0.31 25.71
N SER A 90 -32.35 0.87 26.21
CA SER A 90 -32.82 1.42 27.49
C SER A 90 -34.34 1.62 27.59
N THR A 91 -35.00 1.96 26.49
CA THR A 91 -36.46 2.15 26.45
C THR A 91 -37.24 0.83 26.60
N ASN A 92 -36.58 -0.31 26.38
CA ASN A 92 -37.18 -1.63 26.49
C ASN A 92 -36.89 -2.30 27.84
N THR A 93 -36.07 -1.72 28.72
CA THR A 93 -35.74 -2.30 30.03
C THR A 93 -36.96 -2.75 30.84
N PRO A 94 -38.06 -1.96 30.96
CA PRO A 94 -39.25 -2.40 31.68
C PRO A 94 -39.92 -3.64 31.09
N ILE A 95 -39.79 -3.85 29.77
CA ILE A 95 -40.31 -5.03 29.07
C ILE A 95 -39.48 -6.26 29.46
N TYR A 96 -38.15 -6.14 29.42
CA TYR A 96 -37.25 -7.25 29.77
C TYR A 96 -37.38 -7.64 31.24
N ASP A 97 -37.42 -6.66 32.13
CA ASP A 97 -37.61 -6.83 33.57
C ASP A 97 -38.91 -7.58 33.86
N GLY A 98 -40.03 -7.10 33.30
CA GLY A 98 -41.32 -7.73 33.52
C GLY A 98 -41.39 -9.16 32.98
N ILE A 99 -40.73 -9.45 31.86
CA ILE A 99 -40.67 -10.82 31.31
C ILE A 99 -39.84 -11.72 32.22
N CYS A 100 -38.70 -11.25 32.73
CA CYS A 100 -37.88 -11.99 33.68
C CYS A 100 -38.67 -12.33 34.96
N GLU A 101 -39.33 -11.33 35.54
CA GLU A 101 -40.14 -11.47 36.76
C GLU A 101 -41.32 -12.44 36.57
N VAL A 102 -42.03 -12.36 35.43
CA VAL A 102 -43.13 -13.29 35.11
C VAL A 102 -42.65 -14.73 34.93
N LEU A 103 -41.42 -14.92 34.46
CA LEU A 103 -40.79 -16.24 34.34
C LEU A 103 -40.19 -16.73 35.66
N GLY A 104 -40.35 -15.98 36.75
CA GLY A 104 -39.91 -16.35 38.11
C GLY A 104 -38.45 -15.97 38.42
N GLY A 105 -37.77 -15.26 37.51
CA GLY A 105 -36.42 -14.76 37.73
C GLY A 105 -36.40 -13.43 38.50
N ARG A 106 -35.26 -13.11 39.11
CA ARG A 106 -35.00 -11.77 39.64
C ARG A 106 -34.46 -10.88 38.51
N LYS A 107 -35.01 -9.67 38.35
CA LYS A 107 -34.44 -8.74 37.36
C LYS A 107 -32.99 -8.36 37.72
N PRO A 108 -32.09 -8.26 36.73
CA PRO A 108 -30.72 -7.84 36.97
C PRO A 108 -30.63 -6.40 37.46
N ASN A 109 -29.49 -6.04 38.05
CA ASN A 109 -29.05 -4.65 38.10
C ASN A 109 -28.56 -4.24 36.70
N HIS A 110 -28.89 -3.01 36.29
CA HIS A 110 -28.61 -2.55 34.93
C HIS A 110 -27.65 -1.38 34.90
N MET A 111 -26.78 -1.34 33.90
CA MET A 111 -26.05 -0.12 33.50
C MET A 111 -26.21 0.13 32.01
N THR A 112 -26.79 1.28 31.67
CA THR A 112 -26.83 1.74 30.28
C THR A 112 -25.56 2.51 29.94
N TYR A 113 -24.84 2.07 28.91
CA TYR A 113 -23.73 2.83 28.33
C TYR A 113 -24.16 3.64 27.10
N GLU A 114 -23.50 4.77 26.91
CA GLU A 114 -23.76 5.69 25.79
C GLU A 114 -23.14 5.22 24.46
N LEU A 115 -23.51 5.90 23.38
CA LEU A 115 -23.05 5.58 22.03
C LEU A 115 -21.62 6.06 21.75
N PHE A 116 -20.96 5.36 20.83
CA PHE A 116 -19.77 5.87 20.15
C PHE A 116 -20.18 6.72 18.94
N LEU A 117 -19.47 7.83 18.78
CA LEU A 117 -19.68 8.82 17.73
C LEU A 117 -18.42 8.91 16.86
N ASP A 118 -18.58 9.36 15.62
CA ASP A 118 -17.46 9.70 14.75
C ASP A 118 -16.79 11.03 15.17
N ASP A 119 -15.80 11.46 14.38
CA ASP A 119 -15.07 12.73 14.54
C ASP A 119 -16.00 13.95 14.51
N GLN A 120 -17.08 13.89 13.73
CA GLN A 120 -18.12 14.91 13.60
C GLN A 120 -19.23 14.82 14.67
N GLY A 121 -19.18 13.81 15.56
CA GLY A 121 -20.19 13.61 16.59
C GLY A 121 -21.47 12.92 16.09
N GLN A 122 -21.45 12.28 14.93
CA GLN A 122 -22.56 11.49 14.41
C GLN A 122 -22.48 10.04 14.88
N LYS A 123 -23.61 9.33 14.87
CA LYS A 123 -23.65 7.90 15.20
C LYS A 123 -22.84 7.09 14.17
N ILE A 124 -21.93 6.25 14.65
CA ILE A 124 -21.16 5.33 13.80
C ILE A 124 -22.11 4.30 13.19
N SER A 125 -21.98 4.02 11.88
CA SER A 125 -22.68 2.90 11.23
C SER A 125 -21.78 2.17 10.23
N LYS A 126 -21.87 0.84 10.22
CA LYS A 126 -21.11 -0.01 9.30
C LYS A 126 -21.37 0.34 7.83
N SER A 127 -22.60 0.71 7.48
CA SER A 127 -22.97 1.12 6.13
C SER A 127 -22.32 2.43 5.66
N LYS A 128 -21.99 3.33 6.59
CA LYS A 128 -21.34 4.62 6.27
C LYS A 128 -19.82 4.54 6.32
N GLY A 129 -19.26 3.48 6.92
CA GLY A 129 -17.80 3.33 7.07
C GLY A 129 -17.15 4.47 7.87
N ASN A 130 -17.90 5.18 8.72
CA ASN A 130 -17.48 6.42 9.36
C ASN A 130 -16.87 6.25 10.77
N GLY A 131 -16.59 5.02 11.21
CA GLY A 131 -16.12 4.76 12.56
C GLY A 131 -14.85 3.92 12.60
N LEU A 132 -14.05 4.16 13.64
CA LEU A 132 -12.90 3.35 13.98
C LEU A 132 -13.35 2.00 14.56
N THR A 133 -12.97 0.91 13.91
CA THR A 133 -13.20 -0.45 14.40
C THR A 133 -12.15 -0.86 15.44
N ILE A 134 -12.44 -1.95 16.17
CA ILE A 134 -11.49 -2.52 17.15
C ILE A 134 -10.22 -3.01 16.44
N ASP A 135 -10.35 -3.73 15.33
CA ASP A 135 -9.21 -4.24 14.57
C ASP A 135 -8.31 -3.10 14.04
N GLU A 136 -8.92 -2.00 13.62
CA GLU A 136 -8.19 -0.79 13.25
C GLU A 136 -7.49 -0.16 14.46
N TRP A 137 -8.11 -0.09 15.64
CA TRP A 137 -7.42 0.39 16.84
C TRP A 137 -6.20 -0.48 17.15
N LEU A 138 -6.37 -1.80 17.15
CA LEU A 138 -5.33 -2.77 17.48
C LEU A 138 -4.18 -2.80 16.46
N THR A 139 -4.41 -2.22 15.28
CA THR A 139 -3.36 -1.97 14.30
C THR A 139 -2.36 -0.89 14.76
N TYR A 140 -2.79 0.03 15.63
CA TYR A 140 -2.04 1.22 16.01
C TYR A 140 -1.80 1.37 17.52
N ALA A 141 -2.35 0.50 18.37
CA ALA A 141 -2.10 0.52 19.80
C ALA A 141 -2.52 -0.79 20.46
N ALA A 142 -1.97 -1.04 21.65
CA ALA A 142 -2.30 -2.22 22.44
C ALA A 142 -3.75 -2.21 22.99
N THR A 143 -4.28 -3.39 23.26
CA THR A 143 -5.66 -3.62 23.77
C THR A 143 -5.93 -2.85 25.06
N GLU A 144 -4.93 -2.68 25.90
CA GLU A 144 -5.04 -2.04 27.21
C GLU A 144 -5.38 -0.56 27.08
N SER A 145 -4.88 0.12 26.04
CA SER A 145 -5.23 1.52 25.77
C SER A 145 -6.69 1.66 25.31
N LEU A 146 -7.20 0.67 24.56
CA LEU A 146 -8.61 0.58 24.20
C LEU A 146 -9.48 0.31 25.44
N SER A 147 -9.10 -0.65 26.30
CA SER A 147 -9.80 -0.93 27.55
C SER A 147 -9.86 0.30 28.45
N TYR A 148 -8.78 1.06 28.54
CA TYR A 148 -8.74 2.32 29.27
C TYR A 148 -9.70 3.36 28.67
N PHE A 149 -9.68 3.53 27.35
CA PHE A 149 -10.62 4.41 26.66
C PHE A 149 -12.09 3.99 26.88
N MET A 150 -12.38 2.69 26.92
CA MET A 150 -13.72 2.16 27.22
C MET A 150 -14.15 2.42 28.67
N TYR A 151 -13.24 2.27 29.64
CA TYR A 151 -13.50 2.43 31.07
C TYR A 151 -13.99 3.83 31.45
N GLN A 152 -13.41 4.88 30.87
CA GLN A 152 -13.71 6.25 31.28
C GLN A 152 -15.17 6.63 31.01
N LYS A 153 -15.93 7.17 31.97
CA LYS A 153 -17.25 7.81 31.72
C LYS A 153 -18.20 7.00 30.78
N PRO A 154 -18.59 5.75 31.11
CA PRO A 154 -19.39 4.90 30.23
C PRO A 154 -20.80 5.45 29.95
N LYS A 155 -21.28 6.38 30.77
CA LYS A 155 -22.58 7.06 30.63
C LYS A 155 -22.53 8.32 29.75
N THR A 156 -21.41 8.60 29.08
CA THR A 156 -21.23 9.75 28.20
C THR A 156 -20.88 9.27 26.80
N ALA A 157 -21.50 9.87 25.77
CA ALA A 157 -21.15 9.55 24.40
C ALA A 157 -19.70 9.94 24.10
N LYS A 158 -18.97 9.07 23.41
CA LYS A 158 -17.55 9.25 23.15
C LYS A 158 -17.28 9.28 21.66
N ARG A 159 -16.42 10.19 21.23
CA ARG A 159 -15.90 10.15 19.85
C ARG A 159 -14.82 9.09 19.76
N MET A 160 -14.99 8.13 18.86
CA MET A 160 -14.06 7.03 18.61
C MET A 160 -13.55 7.16 17.18
N HIS A 161 -12.48 7.94 17.02
CA HIS A 161 -11.76 8.22 15.78
C HIS A 161 -10.25 8.10 16.02
N PHE A 162 -9.45 8.08 14.95
CA PHE A 162 -8.01 7.77 15.03
C PHE A 162 -7.23 8.68 16.00
N ASP A 163 -7.55 9.98 16.08
CA ASP A 163 -6.79 10.92 16.91
C ASP A 163 -6.96 10.72 18.43
N VAL A 164 -7.90 9.88 18.87
CA VAL A 164 -8.03 9.56 20.30
C VAL A 164 -7.04 8.47 20.73
N ILE A 165 -6.47 7.70 19.80
CA ILE A 165 -5.55 6.60 20.09
C ILE A 165 -4.30 7.11 20.82
N PRO A 166 -3.57 8.13 20.32
CA PRO A 166 -2.33 8.56 20.97
C PRO A 166 -2.56 9.02 22.41
N ARG A 167 -3.64 9.78 22.62
CA ARG A 167 -4.04 10.24 23.96
C ARG A 167 -4.40 9.08 24.88
N ALA A 168 -5.16 8.10 24.38
CA ALA A 168 -5.56 6.94 25.18
C ALA A 168 -4.36 6.10 25.63
N VAL A 169 -3.36 5.91 24.75
CA VAL A 169 -2.09 5.22 25.10
C VAL A 169 -1.35 5.99 26.19
N ASP A 170 -1.17 7.30 26.01
CA ASP A 170 -0.43 8.13 26.96
C ASP A 170 -1.10 8.23 28.33
N GLU A 171 -2.41 8.44 28.37
CA GLU A 171 -3.19 8.49 29.61
C GLU A 171 -3.18 7.13 30.33
N TYR A 172 -3.27 6.01 29.60
CA TYR A 172 -3.17 4.68 30.19
C TYR A 172 -1.82 4.47 30.90
N HIS A 173 -0.71 4.78 30.23
CA HIS A 173 0.62 4.66 30.85
C HIS A 173 0.84 5.68 31.98
N GLN A 174 0.20 6.85 31.92
CA GLN A 174 0.19 7.79 33.03
C GLN A 174 -0.48 7.19 34.27
N GLN A 175 -1.62 6.50 34.12
CA GLN A 175 -2.28 5.84 35.23
C GLN A 175 -1.45 4.70 35.83
N LEU A 176 -0.75 3.91 35.00
CA LEU A 176 0.17 2.86 35.47
C LEU A 176 1.32 3.44 36.30
N ARG A 177 1.92 4.56 35.87
CA ARG A 177 3.00 5.23 36.62
C ARG A 177 2.51 5.83 37.94
N ALA A 178 1.29 6.36 37.98
CA ALA A 178 0.72 6.93 39.19
C ALA A 178 0.30 5.86 40.22
N TYR A 179 -0.20 4.71 39.75
CA TYR A 179 -0.73 3.63 40.57
C TYR A 179 0.13 3.24 41.80
N PRO A 180 1.44 2.93 41.69
CA PRO A 180 2.24 2.51 42.84
C PRO A 180 2.46 3.61 43.88
N THR A 181 2.26 4.88 43.52
CA THR A 181 2.44 6.03 44.42
C THR A 181 1.17 6.41 45.19
N GLN A 182 0.03 5.81 44.84
CA GLN A 182 -1.27 6.07 45.46
C GLN A 182 -1.45 5.25 46.73
N ASP A 183 -2.28 5.74 47.66
CA ASP A 183 -2.78 4.95 48.78
C ASP A 183 -3.79 3.88 48.29
N VAL A 184 -4.22 2.97 49.18
CA VAL A 184 -5.13 1.87 48.82
C VAL A 184 -6.44 2.39 48.21
N ALA A 185 -6.98 3.48 48.74
CA ALA A 185 -8.21 4.08 48.22
C ALA A 185 -8.00 4.65 46.82
N GLY A 186 -6.88 5.32 46.56
CA GLY A 186 -6.49 5.80 45.24
C GLY A 186 -6.26 4.66 44.25
N GLN A 187 -5.58 3.59 44.67
CA GLN A 187 -5.31 2.41 43.84
C GLN A 187 -6.60 1.72 43.38
N VAL A 188 -7.56 1.49 44.28
CA VAL A 188 -8.85 0.88 43.92
C VAL A 188 -9.66 1.78 42.98
N ASN A 189 -9.55 3.10 43.11
CA ASN A 189 -10.22 4.04 42.20
C ASN A 189 -9.49 4.25 40.87
N ASN A 190 -8.26 3.75 40.74
CA ASN A 190 -7.48 3.89 39.52
C ASN A 190 -8.00 2.91 38.44
N PRO A 191 -8.32 3.37 37.22
CA PRO A 191 -8.82 2.51 36.14
C PRO A 191 -7.98 1.26 35.88
N VAL A 192 -6.64 1.36 36.02
CA VAL A 192 -5.73 0.24 35.70
C VAL A 192 -5.86 -0.93 36.66
N TRP A 193 -6.34 -0.69 37.89
CA TRP A 193 -6.67 -1.75 38.85
C TRP A 193 -7.74 -2.68 38.28
N HIS A 194 -8.81 -2.12 37.74
CA HIS A 194 -9.94 -2.88 37.20
C HIS A 194 -9.62 -3.54 35.87
N ILE A 195 -8.86 -2.86 35.00
CA ILE A 195 -8.42 -3.40 33.70
C ILE A 195 -7.57 -4.66 33.89
N HIS A 196 -6.69 -4.67 34.91
CA HIS A 196 -5.75 -5.76 35.17
C HIS A 196 -6.17 -6.70 36.29
N GLY A 197 -7.44 -6.67 36.72
CA GLY A 197 -7.96 -7.58 37.75
C GLY A 197 -7.17 -7.54 39.06
N GLY A 198 -6.71 -6.36 39.46
CA GLY A 198 -5.96 -6.15 40.68
C GLY A 198 -4.44 -6.38 40.59
N LYS A 199 -3.89 -6.57 39.38
CA LYS A 199 -2.44 -6.74 39.18
C LYS A 199 -1.92 -5.82 38.08
N PRO A 200 -1.98 -4.48 38.24
CA PRO A 200 -1.48 -3.57 37.22
C PRO A 200 0.02 -3.80 36.96
N PRO A 201 0.46 -3.89 35.70
CA PRO A 201 1.87 -3.97 35.37
C PRO A 201 2.57 -2.63 35.62
N GLU A 202 3.89 -2.66 35.77
CA GLU A 202 4.69 -1.44 35.71
C GLU A 202 4.73 -0.92 34.26
N SER A 203 4.66 0.40 34.07
CA SER A 203 4.83 1.00 32.76
C SER A 203 6.31 1.10 32.41
N LYS A 204 6.72 0.42 31.33
CA LYS A 204 8.06 0.56 30.74
C LYS A 204 8.13 1.63 29.64
N MET A 205 7.14 2.51 29.55
CA MET A 205 7.15 3.61 28.59
C MET A 205 7.96 4.77 29.17
N VAL A 206 9.24 4.84 28.80
CA VAL A 206 10.16 5.92 29.21
C VAL A 206 9.95 7.21 28.39
N VAL A 207 9.21 7.11 27.28
CA VAL A 207 8.74 8.25 26.46
C VAL A 207 7.25 8.10 26.20
N SER A 208 6.57 9.20 25.86
CA SER A 208 5.16 9.16 25.45
C SER A 208 4.98 8.60 24.04
N PHE A 209 3.80 8.05 23.77
CA PHE A 209 3.40 7.67 22.42
C PHE A 209 3.34 8.88 21.49
N GLY A 210 2.88 10.04 21.99
CA GLY A 210 2.98 11.29 21.24
C GLY A 210 4.41 11.61 20.79
N MET A 211 5.41 11.40 21.64
CA MET A 211 6.83 11.59 21.28
C MET A 211 7.31 10.58 20.23
N LEU A 212 6.84 9.33 20.29
CA LEU A 212 7.13 8.34 19.25
C LEU A 212 6.53 8.72 17.90
N LEU A 213 5.30 9.23 17.88
CA LEU A 213 4.68 9.75 16.66
C LEU A 213 5.45 10.94 16.09
N ASN A 214 5.93 11.82 16.97
CA ASN A 214 6.77 12.94 16.57
C ASN A 214 8.07 12.46 15.93
N LEU A 215 8.77 11.50 16.56
CA LEU A 215 9.98 10.90 16.03
C LEU A 215 9.73 10.17 14.70
N ALA A 216 8.62 9.44 14.56
CA ALA A 216 8.27 8.78 13.30
C ALA A 216 8.02 9.80 12.18
N SER A 217 7.30 10.88 12.53
CA SER A 217 6.98 12.02 11.68
C SER A 217 8.20 12.67 11.04
N VAL A 218 9.28 12.80 11.79
CA VAL A 218 10.44 13.61 11.40
C VAL A 218 11.63 12.76 10.92
N SER A 219 11.71 11.50 11.34
CA SER A 219 12.78 10.60 10.92
C SER A 219 12.50 9.90 9.59
N GLY A 220 11.25 9.93 9.11
CA GLY A 220 10.82 9.07 8.01
C GLY A 220 11.04 7.58 8.33
N ALA A 221 11.02 7.21 9.61
CA ALA A 221 11.25 5.85 10.07
C ALA A 221 10.29 4.88 9.36
N LYS A 222 10.86 3.91 8.63
CA LYS A 222 10.12 2.85 7.95
C LYS A 222 9.87 1.63 8.85
N ASP A 223 10.56 1.58 9.99
CA ASP A 223 10.48 0.51 10.99
C ASP A 223 10.86 1.03 12.39
N ALA A 224 10.55 0.22 13.41
CA ALA A 224 10.87 0.53 14.81
C ALA A 224 12.38 0.65 15.05
N GLY A 225 13.22 -0.05 14.28
CA GLY A 225 14.67 0.00 14.38
C GLY A 225 15.24 1.39 14.07
N ALA A 226 14.65 2.11 13.11
CA ALA A 226 14.99 3.50 12.82
C ALA A 226 14.66 4.42 14.00
N LEU A 227 13.50 4.25 14.65
CA LEU A 227 13.13 4.98 15.87
C LEU A 227 14.07 4.70 17.03
N TRP A 228 14.50 3.45 17.21
CA TRP A 228 15.42 3.05 18.29
C TRP A 228 16.77 3.76 18.24
N LYS A 229 17.24 4.17 17.05
CA LYS A 229 18.46 4.99 16.92
C LYS A 229 18.32 6.35 17.61
N PHE A 230 17.12 6.94 17.57
CA PHE A 230 16.82 8.20 18.24
C PHE A 230 16.50 7.97 19.72
N LEU A 231 15.73 6.92 20.04
CA LEU A 231 15.41 6.58 21.42
C LEU A 231 16.66 6.30 22.25
N LYS A 232 17.69 5.65 21.70
CA LYS A 232 18.96 5.42 22.41
C LYS A 232 19.72 6.70 22.76
N ARG A 233 19.48 7.82 22.06
CA ARG A 233 20.07 9.11 22.45
C ARG A 233 19.36 9.71 23.66
N TYR A 234 18.05 9.50 23.76
CA TYR A 234 17.21 10.03 24.83
C TYR A 234 17.23 9.13 26.09
N ALA A 235 17.17 7.82 25.88
CA ALA A 235 17.20 6.79 26.92
C ALA A 235 18.29 5.75 26.56
N PRO A 236 19.57 6.01 26.88
CA PRO A 236 20.70 5.14 26.50
C PRO A 236 20.60 3.71 27.04
N GLU A 237 19.99 3.56 28.21
CA GLU A 237 19.81 2.26 28.89
C GLU A 237 18.61 1.47 28.35
N ALA A 238 17.79 2.06 27.47
CA ALA A 238 16.62 1.40 26.92
C ALA A 238 16.98 0.53 25.70
N SER A 239 16.38 -0.66 25.64
CA SER A 239 16.47 -1.59 24.50
C SER A 239 15.12 -2.29 24.26
N PRO A 240 14.91 -2.86 23.07
CA PRO A 240 13.70 -3.66 22.78
C PRO A 240 13.48 -4.79 23.80
N GLU A 241 14.55 -5.44 24.26
CA GLU A 241 14.49 -6.57 25.19
C GLU A 241 14.13 -6.13 26.62
N THR A 242 14.59 -4.96 27.03
CA THR A 242 14.35 -4.43 28.38
C THR A 242 13.00 -3.72 28.47
N HIS A 243 12.55 -3.09 27.38
CA HIS A 243 11.34 -2.28 27.26
C HIS A 243 10.43 -2.75 26.10
N PRO A 244 9.84 -3.96 26.20
CA PRO A 244 9.01 -4.54 25.14
C PRO A 244 7.77 -3.69 24.81
N ASP A 245 7.15 -3.07 25.81
CA ASP A 245 5.99 -2.19 25.59
C ASP A 245 6.36 -0.96 24.74
N LEU A 246 7.58 -0.44 24.94
CA LEU A 246 8.12 0.68 24.16
C LEU A 246 8.44 0.26 22.73
N ASP A 247 8.99 -0.94 22.53
CA ASP A 247 9.25 -1.48 21.20
C ASP A 247 7.95 -1.67 20.41
N ALA A 248 6.93 -2.26 21.04
CA ALA A 248 5.61 -2.39 20.46
C ALA A 248 5.01 -1.02 20.12
N ALA A 249 5.08 -0.06 21.05
CA ALA A 249 4.64 1.31 20.85
C ALA A 249 5.39 2.01 19.70
N ALA A 250 6.70 1.77 19.54
CA ALA A 250 7.48 2.30 18.43
C ALA A 250 6.99 1.73 17.09
N GLY A 251 6.75 0.41 17.02
CA GLY A 251 6.18 -0.23 15.82
C GLY A 251 4.80 0.32 15.47
N TYR A 252 3.93 0.48 16.46
CA TYR A 252 2.62 1.11 16.30
C TYR A 252 2.72 2.56 15.83
N ALA A 253 3.65 3.34 16.36
CA ALA A 253 3.86 4.74 15.97
C ALA A 253 4.33 4.88 14.52
N VAL A 254 5.24 4.01 14.04
CA VAL A 254 5.64 3.96 12.62
C VAL A 254 4.42 3.72 11.73
N ARG A 255 3.63 2.71 12.09
CA ARG A 255 2.47 2.32 11.30
C ARG A 255 1.39 3.40 11.29
N TYR A 256 1.10 4.00 12.45
CA TYR A 256 0.17 5.13 12.55
C TYR A 256 0.65 6.30 11.70
N PHE A 257 1.94 6.62 11.78
CA PHE A 257 2.54 7.66 10.95
C PHE A 257 2.36 7.36 9.45
N ALA A 258 2.76 6.18 9.00
CA ALA A 258 2.68 5.77 7.60
C ALA A 258 1.24 5.80 7.05
N ASP A 259 0.28 5.29 7.81
CA ASP A 259 -1.11 5.13 7.34
C ASP A 259 -1.95 6.40 7.50
N LYS A 260 -1.70 7.22 8.53
CA LYS A 260 -2.61 8.32 8.93
C LYS A 260 -2.01 9.72 8.82
N ILE A 261 -0.70 9.87 8.97
CA ILE A 261 -0.05 11.20 9.00
C ILE A 261 0.69 11.48 7.70
N ALA A 262 1.50 10.53 7.21
CA ALA A 262 2.30 10.72 6.00
C ALA A 262 1.45 11.09 4.76
N PRO A 263 0.25 10.50 4.52
CA PRO A 263 -0.56 10.83 3.35
C PRO A 263 -1.13 12.26 3.37
N THR A 264 -1.28 12.88 4.54
CA THR A 264 -1.87 14.22 4.67
C THR A 264 -0.84 15.34 4.53
N ARG A 265 0.43 15.01 4.35
CA ARG A 265 1.51 16.01 4.31
C ARG A 265 1.54 16.79 3.02
N VAL A 266 1.53 18.11 3.15
CA VAL A 266 1.68 19.07 2.06
C VAL A 266 2.78 20.04 2.44
N PHE A 267 3.93 19.89 1.80
CA PHE A 267 5.06 20.80 1.97
C PHE A 267 4.87 22.03 1.09
N ARG A 268 5.32 23.18 1.60
CA ARG A 268 5.43 24.43 0.84
C ARG A 268 6.78 25.08 1.06
N LEU A 269 7.15 25.96 0.14
CA LEU A 269 8.33 26.81 0.33
C LEU A 269 8.01 27.92 1.35
N PRO A 270 9.02 28.38 2.12
CA PRO A 270 8.88 29.57 2.93
C PRO A 270 8.82 30.82 2.04
N ASP A 271 8.04 31.81 2.44
CA ASP A 271 8.13 33.16 1.89
C ASP A 271 9.43 33.87 2.33
N ASP A 272 9.68 35.09 1.84
CA ASP A 272 10.93 35.82 2.13
C ASP A 272 11.13 36.09 3.62
N ARG A 273 10.04 36.32 4.36
CA ARG A 273 10.08 36.62 5.80
C ARG A 273 10.30 35.35 6.60
N GLU A 274 9.55 34.30 6.29
CA GLU A 274 9.70 32.98 6.89
C GLU A 274 11.12 32.44 6.65
N ARG A 275 11.65 32.63 5.44
CA ARG A 275 13.02 32.26 5.08
C ARG A 275 14.04 32.98 5.95
N ALA A 276 13.95 34.30 6.08
CA ALA A 276 14.84 35.09 6.91
C ALA A 276 14.81 34.64 8.39
N ALA A 277 13.62 34.35 8.91
CA ALA A 277 13.44 33.84 10.27
C ALA A 277 14.05 32.44 10.46
N MET A 278 13.88 31.55 9.48
CA MET A 278 14.47 30.20 9.51
C MET A 278 16.00 30.24 9.40
N GLU A 279 16.55 31.14 8.59
CA GLU A 279 18.01 31.34 8.48
C GLU A 279 18.61 31.86 9.79
N ASP A 280 17.93 32.81 10.46
CA ASP A 280 18.32 33.28 11.80
C ASP A 280 18.23 32.16 12.85
N LEU A 281 17.14 31.38 12.86
CA LEU A 281 17.00 30.22 13.72
C LEU A 281 18.18 29.24 13.55
N VAL A 282 18.54 28.91 12.32
CA VAL A 282 19.70 28.06 12.02
C VAL A 282 21.00 28.72 12.48
N GLY A 283 21.15 30.03 12.28
CA GLY A 283 22.29 30.81 12.76
C GLY A 283 22.48 30.71 14.26
N ARG A 284 21.42 30.91 15.05
CA ARG A 284 21.43 30.81 16.51
C ARG A 284 21.72 29.40 16.99
N LEU A 285 21.15 28.38 16.34
CA LEU A 285 21.39 26.98 16.70
C LEU A 285 22.85 26.56 16.51
N LYS A 286 23.52 27.03 15.45
CA LYS A 286 24.92 26.69 15.16
C LYS A 286 25.91 27.17 16.23
N VAL A 287 25.59 28.27 16.91
CA VAL A 287 26.43 28.88 17.95
C VAL A 287 25.83 28.71 19.34
N TRP A 288 24.80 27.86 19.49
CA TRP A 288 24.11 27.67 20.75
C TRP A 288 25.02 26.97 21.77
N ASP A 289 25.33 27.67 22.85
CA ASP A 289 26.11 27.21 24.00
C ASP A 289 25.25 27.00 25.27
N GLY A 290 23.95 27.27 25.17
CA GLY A 290 22.99 27.12 26.26
C GLY A 290 22.56 25.67 26.49
N ALA A 291 21.63 25.49 27.45
CA ALA A 291 21.06 24.17 27.72
C ALA A 291 20.34 23.60 26.49
N THR A 292 20.47 22.29 26.28
CA THR A 292 19.87 21.58 25.13
C THR A 292 18.56 20.87 25.50
N ASP A 293 17.87 21.36 26.52
CA ASP A 293 16.54 20.89 26.91
C ASP A 293 15.43 21.55 26.09
N ASP A 294 14.23 20.96 26.13
CA ASP A 294 13.05 21.44 25.40
C ASP A 294 12.70 22.90 25.74
N GLU A 295 12.83 23.31 27.01
CA GLU A 295 12.39 24.63 27.45
C GLU A 295 13.30 25.75 26.94
N ALA A 296 14.61 25.56 27.05
CA ALA A 296 15.61 26.51 26.57
C ALA A 296 15.57 26.65 25.04
N LEU A 297 15.48 25.53 24.32
CA LEU A 297 15.40 25.55 22.85
C LEU A 297 14.08 26.11 22.35
N GLN A 298 12.96 25.80 23.01
CA GLN A 298 11.67 26.40 22.66
C GLN A 298 11.68 27.92 22.87
N SER A 299 12.29 28.39 23.95
CA SER A 299 12.44 29.82 24.25
C SER A 299 13.20 30.56 23.15
N MET A 300 14.25 29.95 22.61
CA MET A 300 15.02 30.48 21.48
C MET A 300 14.17 30.52 20.18
N VAL A 301 13.42 29.46 19.87
CA VAL A 301 12.52 29.43 18.71
C VAL A 301 11.44 30.53 18.80
N PHE A 302 10.91 30.79 20.01
CA PHE A 302 9.99 31.89 20.25
C PHE A 302 10.62 33.26 20.03
N ALA A 303 11.86 33.46 20.49
CA ALA A 303 12.58 34.72 20.32
C ALA A 303 12.74 35.07 18.84
N VAL A 304 13.16 34.11 18.01
CA VAL A 304 13.25 34.28 16.55
C VAL A 304 11.91 34.71 15.95
N GLY A 305 10.82 34.00 16.27
CA GLY A 305 9.49 34.36 15.76
C GLY A 305 9.09 35.81 16.12
N LYS A 306 9.37 36.25 17.35
CA LYS A 306 9.07 37.62 17.79
C LYS A 306 9.92 38.67 17.08
N GLU A 307 11.21 38.42 16.94
CA GLU A 307 12.16 39.36 16.33
C GLU A 307 11.91 39.55 14.83
N HIS A 308 11.42 38.51 14.15
CA HIS A 308 10.94 38.59 12.77
C HIS A 308 9.47 39.04 12.66
N GLY A 309 8.87 39.48 13.77
CA GLY A 309 7.59 40.18 13.88
C GLY A 309 6.32 39.31 13.81
N PHE A 310 6.42 37.98 13.94
CA PHE A 310 5.26 37.10 13.78
C PHE A 310 4.23 37.33 14.90
N GLU A 311 3.12 37.98 14.55
CA GLU A 311 1.99 38.27 15.43
C GLU A 311 0.67 37.87 14.73
N PRO A 312 0.01 36.78 15.16
CA PRO A 312 0.32 35.92 16.31
C PRO A 312 1.50 34.97 16.07
N LEU A 313 2.24 34.62 17.14
CA LEU A 313 3.35 33.65 17.10
C LEU A 313 2.94 32.26 16.56
N ARG A 314 1.64 31.93 16.58
CA ARG A 314 1.13 30.70 15.97
C ARG A 314 1.50 30.60 14.48
N ASP A 315 1.57 31.72 13.78
CA ASP A 315 1.89 31.74 12.35
C ASP A 315 3.36 31.37 12.10
N TRP A 316 4.26 31.72 13.03
CA TRP A 316 5.66 31.27 12.98
C TRP A 316 5.79 29.75 13.11
N PHE A 317 5.12 29.15 14.09
CA PHE A 317 5.14 27.69 14.26
C PHE A 317 4.45 26.99 13.10
N LYS A 318 3.32 27.53 12.62
CA LYS A 318 2.65 27.02 11.44
C LYS A 318 3.58 27.04 10.23
N ALA A 319 4.34 28.12 10.02
CA ALA A 319 5.35 28.19 8.97
C ALA A 319 6.43 27.12 9.13
N LEU A 320 7.00 26.96 10.33
CA LEU A 320 7.97 25.90 10.61
C LEU A 320 7.41 24.50 10.29
N TYR A 321 6.18 24.20 10.69
CA TYR A 321 5.58 22.88 10.44
C TYR A 321 5.21 22.67 8.97
N GLU A 322 4.68 23.68 8.27
CA GLU A 322 4.28 23.54 6.86
C GLU A 322 5.50 23.40 5.93
N VAL A 323 6.59 24.09 6.26
CA VAL A 323 7.84 24.05 5.49
C VAL A 323 8.66 22.81 5.82
N LEU A 324 8.79 22.45 7.10
CA LEU A 324 9.70 21.38 7.52
C LEU A 324 9.02 20.01 7.64
N LEU A 325 7.74 19.97 7.98
CA LEU A 325 7.00 18.73 8.26
C LEU A 325 5.81 18.48 7.31
N GLY A 326 5.45 19.47 6.49
CA GLY A 326 4.30 19.42 5.61
C GLY A 326 2.96 19.37 6.35
N ALA A 327 2.89 19.92 7.56
CA ALA A 327 1.67 19.93 8.39
C ALA A 327 1.40 21.34 8.95
N SER A 328 0.14 21.71 9.16
CA SER A 328 -0.19 23.05 9.70
C SER A 328 -0.02 23.15 11.22
N ASP A 329 0.20 22.03 11.89
CA ASP A 329 0.55 21.92 13.29
C ASP A 329 1.53 20.76 13.52
N GLY A 330 2.06 20.68 14.73
CA GLY A 330 3.08 19.71 15.06
C GLY A 330 3.48 19.78 16.53
N PRO A 331 4.38 18.90 16.94
CA PRO A 331 4.88 18.86 18.31
C PRO A 331 5.74 20.07 18.62
N ARG A 332 5.81 20.41 19.91
CA ARG A 332 6.65 21.48 20.43
C ARG A 332 8.06 21.45 19.80
N PHE A 333 8.39 22.51 19.08
CA PHE A 333 9.56 22.56 18.20
C PHE A 333 10.90 22.51 18.96
N GLY A 334 10.96 23.05 20.18
CA GLY A 334 12.12 22.97 21.06
C GLY A 334 12.47 21.54 21.43
N GLY A 335 11.48 20.76 21.87
CA GLY A 335 11.64 19.33 22.14
C GLY A 335 12.03 18.54 20.89
N PHE A 336 11.56 18.97 19.72
CA PHE A 336 12.00 18.41 18.44
C PHE A 336 13.50 18.64 18.18
N ILE A 337 14.01 19.86 18.40
CA ILE A 337 15.44 20.17 18.30
C ILE A 337 16.26 19.39 19.34
N ALA A 338 15.77 19.32 20.59
CA ALA A 338 16.44 18.59 21.67
C ALA A 338 16.66 17.11 21.33
N LEU A 339 15.67 16.49 20.66
CA LEU A 339 15.73 15.10 20.23
C LEU A 339 16.77 14.83 19.14
N TYR A 340 16.95 15.77 18.22
CA TYR A 340 17.89 15.63 17.09
C TYR A 340 19.30 16.10 17.42
N GLY A 341 19.41 17.05 18.34
CA GLY A 341 20.64 17.72 18.75
C GLY A 341 20.84 19.06 18.03
N VAL A 342 21.49 20.00 18.72
CA VAL A 342 21.77 21.37 18.24
C VAL A 342 22.82 21.44 17.12
N ASN A 343 23.70 20.43 17.02
CA ASN A 343 24.71 20.28 15.95
C ASN A 343 24.14 19.73 14.64
N TRP A 344 22.91 20.13 14.34
CA TRP A 344 22.25 19.83 13.10
C TRP A 344 22.99 20.52 11.94
N SER A 345 23.64 19.72 11.09
CA SER A 345 23.96 20.14 9.71
C SER A 345 22.64 20.31 8.96
N SER A 346 22.52 21.36 8.13
CA SER A 346 21.33 21.80 7.38
C SER A 346 20.68 20.80 6.40
N LYS A 347 20.81 19.50 6.61
CA LYS A 347 20.22 18.45 5.78
C LYS A 347 18.87 18.03 6.36
N GLY A 348 17.87 18.90 6.20
CA GLY A 348 16.47 18.51 6.37
C GLY A 348 16.16 17.27 5.52
N PRO A 349 15.18 16.44 5.90
CA PRO A 349 14.50 15.66 4.89
C PRO A 349 13.83 16.66 3.93
N GLY A 350 14.44 16.92 2.77
CA GLY A 350 13.80 17.67 1.69
C GLY A 350 14.11 19.16 1.52
N THR A 351 15.22 19.70 2.06
CA THR A 351 15.69 21.03 1.64
C THR A 351 17.13 20.97 1.13
N GLY A 352 17.26 20.99 -0.20
CA GLY A 352 18.53 20.99 -0.90
C GLY A 352 19.37 22.21 -0.54
N ALA A 353 20.54 21.96 0.05
CA ALA A 353 21.62 22.92 0.05
C ALA A 353 22.35 22.85 -1.30
N TRP A 354 22.56 24.00 -1.93
CA TRP A 354 23.45 24.15 -3.08
C TRP A 354 24.82 23.54 -2.72
N GLY A 355 25.15 22.40 -3.35
CA GLY A 355 26.32 21.57 -3.05
C GLY A 355 26.06 20.08 -2.81
N ALA A 356 24.83 19.58 -3.01
CA ALA A 356 24.55 18.15 -2.96
C ALA A 356 25.24 17.39 -4.10
N GLU A 357 25.95 16.31 -3.77
CA GLU A 357 26.59 15.41 -4.73
C GLU A 357 25.55 14.74 -5.62
N MET A 358 25.65 14.89 -6.95
CA MET A 358 24.66 14.34 -7.87
C MET A 358 24.96 12.87 -8.18
N ARG A 359 23.91 12.03 -8.12
CA ARG A 359 23.93 10.62 -8.53
C ARG A 359 23.15 10.43 -9.82
N LEU A 360 23.68 9.63 -10.74
CA LEU A 360 23.00 9.28 -12.00
C LEU A 360 22.72 7.78 -12.02
N THR A 361 21.46 7.37 -12.19
CA THR A 361 21.10 5.99 -12.50
C THR A 361 20.62 5.86 -13.94
N LEU A 362 21.28 4.98 -14.69
CA LEU A 362 20.92 4.58 -16.04
C LEU A 362 20.26 3.21 -15.98
N HIS A 363 18.93 3.17 -16.06
CA HIS A 363 18.21 1.92 -16.30
C HIS A 363 18.38 1.51 -17.77
N VAL A 364 19.20 0.48 -17.96
CA VAL A 364 19.53 -0.11 -19.25
C VAL A 364 18.67 -1.35 -19.44
N GLY A 365 17.54 -1.16 -20.12
CA GLY A 365 16.62 -2.23 -20.42
C GLY A 365 17.21 -3.24 -21.40
N LEU A 366 17.55 -4.45 -20.95
CA LEU A 366 17.88 -5.53 -21.87
C LEU A 366 16.61 -5.94 -22.64
N PRO A 367 16.76 -6.51 -23.84
CA PRO A 367 15.60 -6.99 -24.60
C PRO A 367 14.73 -7.92 -23.73
N LYS A 368 13.42 -7.65 -23.69
CA LYS A 368 12.40 -8.46 -23.00
C LYS A 368 12.48 -8.51 -21.47
N THR A 369 13.00 -7.47 -20.83
CA THR A 369 13.06 -7.35 -19.36
C THR A 369 12.09 -6.30 -18.80
N ALA A 370 10.87 -6.24 -19.36
CA ALA A 370 9.79 -5.34 -18.91
C ALA A 370 10.09 -3.83 -18.95
N THR A 371 11.07 -3.39 -19.76
CA THR A 371 11.48 -1.99 -19.85
C THR A 371 10.34 -1.00 -20.12
N THR A 372 9.40 -1.35 -21.00
CA THR A 372 8.25 -0.47 -21.30
C THR A 372 7.36 -0.26 -20.07
N THR A 373 7.14 -1.31 -19.28
CA THR A 373 6.39 -1.22 -18.01
C THR A 373 7.14 -0.35 -17.02
N ILE A 374 8.46 -0.57 -16.86
CA ILE A 374 9.32 0.22 -15.97
C ILE A 374 9.27 1.71 -16.37
N GLN A 375 9.47 2.02 -17.65
CA GLN A 375 9.42 3.38 -18.20
C GLN A 375 8.09 4.08 -17.95
N HIS A 376 6.98 3.39 -18.23
CA HIS A 376 5.65 3.94 -17.98
C HIS A 376 5.43 4.21 -16.50
N VAL A 377 5.85 3.30 -15.63
CA VAL A 377 5.71 3.45 -14.18
C VAL A 377 6.57 4.61 -13.67
N LEU A 378 7.82 4.74 -14.11
CA LEU A 378 8.68 5.87 -13.74
C LEU A 378 8.08 7.20 -14.20
N GLU A 379 7.47 7.24 -15.39
CA GLU A 379 6.79 8.42 -15.93
C GLU A 379 5.62 8.87 -15.05
N VAL A 380 4.69 7.96 -14.74
CA VAL A 380 3.53 8.30 -13.90
C VAL A 380 3.91 8.55 -12.44
N SER A 381 5.08 8.09 -12.02
CA SER A 381 5.60 8.24 -10.66
C SER A 381 6.49 9.47 -10.49
N LYS A 382 6.66 10.34 -11.49
CA LYS A 382 7.48 11.56 -11.35
C LYS A 382 7.19 12.38 -10.08
N PRO A 383 5.92 12.65 -9.70
CA PRO A 383 5.65 13.39 -8.45
C PRO A 383 6.10 12.64 -7.20
N LEU A 384 6.04 11.31 -7.22
CA LEU A 384 6.47 10.46 -6.11
C LEU A 384 8.00 10.41 -6.02
N LEU A 385 8.68 10.26 -7.16
CA LEU A 385 10.13 10.28 -7.26
C LEU A 385 10.71 11.63 -6.80
N ALA A 386 10.08 12.74 -7.21
CA ALA A 386 10.52 14.08 -6.84
C ALA A 386 10.49 14.33 -5.32
N ARG A 387 9.49 13.77 -4.60
CA ARG A 387 9.41 13.84 -3.13
C ARG A 387 10.60 13.17 -2.43
N GLU A 388 11.21 12.19 -3.08
CA GLU A 388 12.35 11.44 -2.57
C GLU A 388 13.69 11.97 -3.12
N GLY A 389 13.69 13.14 -3.75
CA GLY A 389 14.88 13.75 -4.34
C GLY A 389 15.38 13.07 -5.61
N ILE A 390 14.53 12.31 -6.31
CA ILE A 390 14.82 11.66 -7.58
C ILE A 390 14.07 12.34 -8.71
N VAL A 391 14.77 12.74 -9.77
CA VAL A 391 14.16 13.28 -10.99
C VAL A 391 14.25 12.26 -12.12
N TYR A 392 13.10 11.96 -12.71
CA TYR A 392 12.99 11.24 -13.97
C TYR A 392 12.59 12.29 -15.04
N PRO A 393 13.54 12.83 -15.80
CA PRO A 393 13.34 14.09 -16.52
C PRO A 393 12.63 13.93 -17.87
N GLY A 394 12.21 15.06 -18.45
CA GLY A 394 11.61 15.13 -19.78
C GLY A 394 10.10 14.87 -19.81
N SER A 395 9.49 14.85 -21.00
CA SER A 395 8.02 14.76 -21.19
C SER A 395 7.53 13.44 -21.77
N THR A 396 8.43 12.46 -21.93
CA THR A 396 8.13 11.17 -22.54
C THR A 396 8.57 10.04 -21.62
N ALA A 397 7.85 8.91 -21.66
CA ALA A 397 8.09 7.77 -20.78
C ALA A 397 9.51 7.17 -20.83
N GLY A 398 10.36 7.50 -21.81
CA GLY A 398 11.73 7.02 -21.90
C GLY A 398 12.65 7.93 -22.68
N HIS A 399 13.95 7.69 -22.59
CA HIS A 399 15.00 8.61 -23.04
C HIS A 399 15.56 8.29 -24.43
N LEU A 400 14.71 7.81 -25.34
CA LEU A 400 15.13 7.37 -26.68
C LEU A 400 15.67 8.53 -27.53
N GLY A 401 15.16 9.75 -27.33
CA GLY A 401 15.64 10.96 -28.01
C GLY A 401 17.14 11.18 -27.79
N LEU A 402 17.57 11.18 -26.53
CA LEU A 402 18.96 11.31 -26.12
C LEU A 402 19.83 10.20 -26.73
N VAL A 403 19.39 8.96 -26.62
CA VAL A 403 20.13 7.81 -27.17
C VAL A 403 20.32 7.94 -28.69
N ARG A 404 19.30 8.37 -29.43
CA ARG A 404 19.37 8.58 -30.88
C ARG A 404 20.30 9.74 -31.25
N GLN A 405 20.26 10.85 -30.51
CA GLN A 405 21.16 11.98 -30.75
C GLN A 405 22.62 11.54 -30.65
N VAL A 406 22.97 10.82 -29.58
CA VAL A 406 24.34 10.28 -29.38
C VAL A 406 24.70 9.25 -30.44
N GLN A 407 23.82 8.31 -30.76
CA GLN A 407 24.09 7.27 -31.78
C GLN A 407 24.28 7.85 -33.19
N SER A 408 23.57 8.93 -33.51
CA SER A 408 23.65 9.61 -34.80
C SER A 408 24.75 10.68 -34.87
N GLY A 409 25.56 10.85 -33.82
CA GLY A 409 26.65 11.84 -33.78
C GLY A 409 26.17 13.29 -33.67
N ARG A 410 24.93 13.53 -33.23
CA ARG A 410 24.37 14.88 -32.99
C ARG A 410 24.68 15.31 -31.56
N GLU A 411 25.96 15.57 -31.31
CA GLU A 411 26.48 15.75 -29.96
C GLU A 411 26.01 17.04 -29.30
N GLU A 412 25.86 18.12 -30.07
CA GLU A 412 25.31 19.38 -29.56
C GLU A 412 23.85 19.25 -29.13
N ASP A 413 23.04 18.47 -29.87
CA ASP A 413 21.65 18.18 -29.50
C ASP A 413 21.60 17.34 -28.21
N ALA A 414 22.52 16.38 -28.08
CA ALA A 414 22.62 15.54 -26.89
C ALA A 414 23.08 16.34 -25.67
N ALA A 415 24.07 17.23 -25.82
CA ALA A 415 24.54 18.12 -24.77
C ALA A 415 23.39 19.01 -24.26
N ARG A 416 22.69 19.71 -25.17
CA ARG A 416 21.51 20.52 -24.81
C ARG A 416 20.43 19.72 -24.07
N SER A 417 20.21 18.47 -24.47
CA SER A 417 19.23 17.60 -23.81
C SER A 417 19.67 17.23 -22.40
N ILE A 418 20.96 16.97 -22.19
CA ILE A 418 21.53 16.69 -20.85
C ILE A 418 21.50 17.95 -19.98
N ASP A 419 21.83 19.11 -20.52
CA ASP A 419 21.79 20.39 -19.79
C ASP A 419 20.36 20.71 -19.33
N ALA A 420 19.35 20.47 -20.17
CA ALA A 420 17.95 20.64 -19.78
C ALA A 420 17.53 19.66 -18.67
N MET A 421 17.96 18.40 -18.74
CA MET A 421 17.70 17.41 -17.67
C MET A 421 18.41 17.76 -16.36
N ALA A 422 19.62 18.32 -16.46
CA ALA A 422 20.39 18.80 -15.32
C ALA A 422 19.69 19.98 -14.65
N GLU A 423 19.18 20.93 -15.44
CA GLU A 423 18.46 22.08 -14.93
C GLU A 423 17.15 21.68 -14.25
N GLU A 424 16.38 20.77 -14.87
CA GLU A 424 15.16 20.19 -14.25
C GLU A 424 15.48 19.54 -12.89
N ALA A 425 16.62 18.84 -12.78
CA ALA A 425 17.06 18.27 -11.51
C ALA A 425 17.46 19.33 -10.47
N ARG A 426 18.14 20.40 -10.89
CA ARG A 426 18.54 21.51 -10.00
C ARG A 426 17.32 22.29 -9.50
N GLU A 427 16.39 22.64 -10.38
CA GLU A 427 15.14 23.33 -10.04
C GLU A 427 14.31 22.52 -9.04
N ALA A 428 14.30 21.20 -9.17
CA ALA A 428 13.63 20.29 -8.25
C ALA A 428 14.40 20.05 -6.94
N GLY A 429 15.63 20.55 -6.80
CA GLY A 429 16.50 20.26 -5.66
C GLY A 429 16.88 18.78 -5.53
N ALA A 430 16.91 18.06 -6.66
CA ALA A 430 17.11 16.62 -6.68
C ALA A 430 18.60 16.24 -6.63
N GLU A 431 18.92 15.23 -5.82
CA GLU A 431 20.28 14.70 -5.69
C GLU A 431 20.50 13.47 -6.59
N HIS A 432 19.45 13.01 -7.28
CA HIS A 432 19.48 11.78 -8.06
C HIS A 432 18.73 11.93 -9.39
N LEU A 433 19.46 11.82 -10.50
CA LEU A 433 18.90 11.76 -11.85
C LEU A 433 18.69 10.30 -12.29
N LEU A 434 17.49 9.95 -12.72
CA LEU A 434 17.14 8.61 -13.20
C LEU A 434 16.76 8.67 -14.68
N LEU A 435 17.48 7.92 -15.53
CA LEU A 435 17.19 7.81 -16.95
C LEU A 435 16.91 6.35 -17.31
N SER A 436 16.01 6.13 -18.26
CA SER A 436 15.63 4.78 -18.70
C SER A 436 15.46 4.70 -20.21
N CYS A 437 16.20 3.79 -20.85
CA CYS A 437 16.04 3.50 -22.27
C CYS A 437 16.57 2.10 -22.65
N GLU A 438 15.73 1.26 -23.26
CA GLU A 438 16.14 -0.08 -23.72
C GLU A 438 17.24 -0.03 -24.79
N HIS A 439 17.24 1.00 -25.63
CA HIS A 439 18.23 1.16 -26.70
C HIS A 439 19.65 1.44 -26.18
N MET A 440 19.81 1.83 -24.91
CA MET A 440 21.13 1.98 -24.28
C MET A 440 21.91 0.66 -24.27
N SER A 441 21.22 -0.47 -24.08
CA SER A 441 21.84 -1.80 -24.09
C SER A 441 22.49 -2.13 -25.45
N LEU A 442 21.90 -1.60 -26.52
CA LEU A 442 22.31 -1.82 -27.90
C LEU A 442 23.33 -0.80 -28.40
N MET A 443 23.66 0.23 -27.62
CA MET A 443 24.65 1.22 -28.04
C MET A 443 26.02 0.56 -28.27
N PRO A 444 26.74 0.95 -29.34
CA PRO A 444 28.14 0.58 -29.50
C PRO A 444 28.97 1.26 -28.41
N GLU A 445 30.07 0.65 -28.01
CA GLU A 445 30.91 1.11 -26.88
C GLU A 445 31.39 2.55 -27.06
N ARG A 446 31.79 2.94 -28.28
CA ARG A 446 32.13 4.34 -28.61
C ARG A 446 31.03 5.35 -28.27
N ALA A 447 29.75 4.98 -28.45
CA ALA A 447 28.63 5.85 -28.16
C ALA A 447 28.34 5.91 -26.65
N LEU A 448 28.62 4.83 -25.91
CA LEU A 448 28.52 4.83 -24.45
C LEU A 448 29.60 5.69 -23.81
N VAL A 449 30.84 5.62 -24.32
CA VAL A 449 31.94 6.51 -23.92
C VAL A 449 31.54 7.96 -24.17
N ARG A 450 31.00 8.27 -25.35
CA ARG A 450 30.54 9.61 -25.66
C ARG A 450 29.42 10.10 -24.74
N LEU A 451 28.44 9.22 -24.46
CA LEU A 451 27.37 9.52 -23.50
C LEU A 451 27.92 9.82 -22.10
N LYS A 452 28.91 9.05 -21.63
CA LYS A 452 29.58 9.28 -20.35
C LYS A 452 30.29 10.64 -20.30
N GLU A 453 31.01 11.01 -21.35
CA GLU A 453 31.67 12.31 -21.47
C GLU A 453 30.67 13.47 -21.44
N LEU A 454 29.55 13.34 -22.16
CA LEU A 454 28.50 14.36 -22.17
C LEU A 454 27.85 14.53 -20.79
N PHE A 455 27.61 13.45 -20.04
CA PHE A 455 27.14 13.55 -18.66
C PHE A 455 28.17 14.21 -17.74
N ALA A 456 29.45 13.86 -17.87
CA ALA A 456 30.51 14.49 -17.08
C ALA A 456 30.63 16.00 -17.37
N ALA A 457 30.33 16.42 -18.61
CA ALA A 457 30.33 17.83 -18.99
C ALA A 457 29.08 18.60 -18.49
N GLY A 458 27.89 18.03 -18.64
CA GLY A 458 26.63 18.69 -18.27
C GLY A 458 26.29 18.62 -16.77
N LEU A 459 26.90 17.68 -16.05
CA LEU A 459 26.72 17.45 -14.61
C LEU A 459 28.06 17.58 -13.86
N PRO A 460 28.57 18.80 -13.61
CA PRO A 460 29.86 19.00 -12.96
C PRO A 460 29.94 18.42 -11.54
N ASP A 461 28.80 18.30 -10.85
CA ASP A 461 28.69 17.74 -9.50
C ASP A 461 28.39 16.23 -9.48
N LEU A 462 28.47 15.55 -10.64
CA LEU A 462 28.25 14.10 -10.75
C LEU A 462 29.34 13.31 -10.03
N ARG A 463 28.97 12.62 -8.95
CA ARG A 463 29.90 11.79 -8.15
C ARG A 463 29.73 10.29 -8.36
N GLU A 464 28.51 9.84 -8.64
CA GLU A 464 28.19 8.42 -8.81
C GLU A 464 27.41 8.20 -10.10
N VAL A 465 27.82 7.21 -10.89
CA VAL A 465 27.02 6.67 -11.99
C VAL A 465 26.71 5.21 -11.69
N ARG A 466 25.43 4.86 -11.70
CA ARG A 466 24.92 3.49 -11.57
C ARG A 466 24.24 3.08 -12.87
N VAL A 467 24.51 1.88 -13.32
CA VAL A 467 23.87 1.24 -14.47
C VAL A 467 23.04 0.08 -13.95
N LEU A 468 21.72 0.24 -13.97
CA LEU A 468 20.77 -0.77 -13.54
C LEU A 468 20.29 -1.57 -14.76
N ALA A 469 20.61 -2.87 -14.80
CA ALA A 469 20.17 -3.76 -15.87
C ALA A 469 19.46 -4.98 -15.30
N TYR A 470 18.41 -5.42 -15.98
CA TYR A 470 17.70 -6.65 -15.68
C TYR A 470 18.10 -7.72 -16.68
N VAL A 471 18.20 -8.97 -16.22
CA VAL A 471 18.36 -10.15 -17.07
C VAL A 471 17.24 -11.15 -16.76
N ARG A 472 16.78 -11.84 -17.79
CA ARG A 472 15.75 -12.88 -17.70
C ARG A 472 16.37 -14.24 -17.97
N GLU A 473 15.78 -15.30 -17.44
CA GLU A 473 16.23 -16.64 -17.80
C GLU A 473 16.00 -16.94 -19.30
N PRO A 474 16.87 -17.75 -19.92
CA PRO A 474 16.96 -17.84 -21.38
C PRO A 474 15.69 -18.33 -22.09
N ILE A 475 14.91 -19.22 -21.48
CA ILE A 475 13.72 -19.81 -22.10
C ILE A 475 12.62 -18.75 -22.19
N GLY A 476 12.28 -18.11 -21.09
CA GLY A 476 11.30 -17.04 -21.01
C GLY A 476 11.68 -15.83 -21.85
N PHE A 477 12.98 -15.53 -21.97
CA PHE A 477 13.48 -14.56 -22.95
C PHE A 477 13.13 -14.99 -24.38
N ALA A 478 13.54 -16.19 -24.79
CA ALA A 478 13.34 -16.70 -26.15
C ALA A 478 11.85 -16.82 -26.50
N THR A 479 11.02 -17.28 -25.57
CA THR A 479 9.57 -17.34 -25.68
C THR A 479 8.97 -15.95 -25.92
N SER A 480 9.41 -14.94 -25.17
CA SER A 480 8.94 -13.55 -25.35
C SER A 480 9.41 -12.94 -26.68
N LEU A 481 10.64 -13.23 -27.09
CA LEU A 481 11.20 -12.78 -28.37
C LEU A 481 10.45 -13.43 -29.55
N CYS A 482 10.21 -14.74 -29.48
CA CYS A 482 9.45 -15.50 -30.46
C CYS A 482 8.06 -14.87 -30.67
N GLN A 483 7.30 -14.70 -29.58
CA GLN A 483 5.97 -14.10 -29.64
C GLN A 483 6.00 -12.68 -30.22
N GLN A 484 6.98 -11.84 -29.85
CA GLN A 484 7.08 -10.50 -30.44
C GLN A 484 7.31 -10.55 -31.96
N ARG A 485 8.21 -11.42 -32.42
CA ARG A 485 8.52 -11.56 -33.84
C ARG A 485 7.34 -12.16 -34.62
N LEU A 486 6.60 -13.10 -34.03
CA LEU A 486 5.37 -13.64 -34.60
C LEU A 486 4.29 -12.56 -34.73
N LYS A 487 4.01 -11.80 -33.66
CA LYS A 487 3.08 -10.66 -33.70
C LYS A 487 3.48 -9.61 -34.75
N ALA A 488 4.76 -9.34 -34.87
CA ALA A 488 5.29 -8.40 -35.85
C ALA A 488 5.27 -8.95 -37.29
N GLY A 489 5.05 -10.26 -37.46
CA GLY A 489 5.14 -10.95 -38.75
C GLY A 489 6.57 -11.02 -39.31
N THR A 490 7.59 -10.94 -38.44
CA THR A 490 9.00 -10.93 -38.84
C THR A 490 9.68 -12.29 -38.69
N THR A 491 8.96 -13.32 -38.24
CA THR A 491 9.47 -14.69 -38.16
C THR A 491 8.34 -15.70 -38.32
N ARG A 492 8.71 -16.96 -38.50
CA ARG A 492 7.84 -18.13 -38.42
C ARG A 492 8.33 -19.08 -37.34
N LEU A 493 7.46 -19.91 -36.77
CA LEU A 493 7.79 -20.90 -35.75
C LEU A 493 8.91 -21.83 -36.21
N ALA A 494 8.79 -22.42 -37.41
CA ALA A 494 9.82 -23.30 -37.95
C ALA A 494 11.20 -22.62 -38.07
N ALA A 495 11.23 -21.36 -38.53
CA ALA A 495 12.46 -20.60 -38.66
C ALA A 495 13.07 -20.25 -37.29
N PHE A 496 12.23 -19.89 -36.31
CA PHE A 496 12.67 -19.63 -34.94
C PHE A 496 13.13 -20.90 -34.22
N HIS A 497 12.48 -22.04 -34.46
CA HIS A 497 12.87 -23.33 -33.86
C HIS A 497 14.21 -23.84 -34.40
N ALA A 498 14.51 -23.58 -35.68
CA ALA A 498 15.77 -23.94 -36.30
C ALA A 498 16.95 -23.09 -35.77
N ASP A 499 16.72 -21.81 -35.50
CA ASP A 499 17.70 -20.89 -34.92
C ASP A 499 17.07 -20.03 -33.80
N PRO A 500 16.89 -20.60 -32.59
CA PRO A 500 16.29 -19.90 -31.48
C PRO A 500 17.33 -18.96 -30.88
N TRP A 501 17.56 -17.82 -31.54
CA TRP A 501 18.59 -16.85 -31.20
C TRP A 501 18.61 -16.53 -29.69
N PRO A 502 19.57 -17.06 -28.91
CA PRO A 502 19.63 -16.78 -27.50
C PRO A 502 20.18 -15.36 -27.31
N LEU A 503 19.58 -14.59 -26.41
CA LEU A 503 20.22 -13.34 -25.97
C LEU A 503 21.59 -13.70 -25.40
N ARG A 504 22.60 -12.89 -25.73
CA ARG A 504 23.90 -12.91 -25.04
C ARG A 504 23.96 -11.68 -24.13
N PRO A 505 23.26 -11.67 -22.99
CA PRO A 505 23.19 -10.50 -22.14
C PRO A 505 24.57 -10.01 -21.71
N MET A 506 25.54 -10.91 -21.49
CA MET A 506 26.91 -10.49 -21.18
C MET A 506 27.56 -9.67 -22.28
N ALA A 507 27.32 -9.97 -23.56
CA ALA A 507 27.85 -9.15 -24.65
C ALA A 507 27.30 -7.70 -24.63
N LEU A 508 26.08 -7.51 -24.15
CA LEU A 508 25.44 -6.19 -24.00
C LEU A 508 25.94 -5.48 -22.74
N ILE A 509 26.00 -6.18 -21.61
CA ILE A 509 26.38 -5.65 -20.30
C ILE A 509 27.87 -5.29 -20.25
N MET A 510 28.75 -6.11 -20.85
CA MET A 510 30.20 -5.90 -20.75
C MET A 510 30.68 -4.58 -21.37
N LYS A 511 29.97 -4.05 -22.37
CA LYS A 511 30.23 -2.72 -22.91
C LYS A 511 30.02 -1.63 -21.85
N HIS A 512 29.01 -1.81 -20.99
CA HIS A 512 28.72 -0.89 -19.89
C HIS A 512 29.74 -1.05 -18.76
N VAL A 513 30.13 -2.29 -18.43
CA VAL A 513 31.20 -2.55 -17.45
C VAL A 513 32.51 -1.90 -17.86
N ARG A 514 32.91 -2.01 -19.14
CA ARG A 514 34.13 -1.35 -19.65
C ARG A 514 34.04 0.18 -19.64
N THR A 515 32.85 0.74 -19.85
CA THR A 515 32.65 2.19 -19.92
C THR A 515 32.51 2.84 -18.55
N PHE A 516 31.67 2.29 -17.67
CA PHE A 516 31.29 2.87 -16.38
C PHE A 516 32.01 2.22 -15.19
N GLY A 517 32.67 1.08 -15.39
CA GLY A 517 33.30 0.28 -14.33
C GLY A 517 32.38 -0.83 -13.83
N ARG A 518 32.96 -1.87 -13.22
CA ARG A 518 32.21 -3.02 -12.72
C ARG A 518 31.28 -2.65 -11.56
N GLU A 519 31.77 -1.86 -10.61
CA GLU A 519 31.02 -1.42 -9.42
C GLU A 519 29.80 -0.57 -9.78
N ALA A 520 29.88 0.19 -10.88
CA ALA A 520 28.76 0.97 -11.38
C ALA A 520 27.62 0.10 -11.92
N VAL A 521 27.88 -1.12 -12.38
CA VAL A 521 26.88 -1.97 -13.05
C VAL A 521 26.22 -2.91 -12.06
N GLN A 522 24.93 -2.67 -11.82
CA GLN A 522 24.05 -3.55 -11.06
C GLN A 522 23.21 -4.40 -12.01
N LEU A 523 23.46 -5.71 -12.00
CA LEU A 523 22.69 -6.69 -12.77
C LEU A 523 21.70 -7.40 -11.83
N ARG A 524 20.42 -7.44 -12.21
CA ARG A 524 19.34 -8.04 -11.41
C ARG A 524 18.60 -9.13 -12.20
N TYR A 525 18.17 -10.19 -11.51
CA TYR A 525 17.42 -11.29 -12.12
C TYR A 525 15.91 -11.02 -12.09
N LEU A 526 15.30 -10.90 -13.26
CA LEU A 526 13.86 -10.73 -13.43
C LEU A 526 13.14 -12.08 -13.30
N HIS A 527 12.97 -12.53 -12.05
CA HIS A 527 12.23 -13.74 -11.67
C HIS A 527 11.42 -13.49 -10.41
N GLN A 528 10.25 -14.11 -10.26
CA GLN A 528 9.33 -13.85 -9.13
C GLN A 528 9.99 -14.09 -7.77
N ASP A 529 10.86 -15.10 -7.66
CA ASP A 529 11.57 -15.42 -6.42
C ASP A 529 12.77 -14.49 -6.12
N HIS A 530 13.16 -13.65 -7.08
CA HIS A 530 14.35 -12.79 -6.98
C HIS A 530 14.03 -11.29 -7.03
N ILE A 531 12.79 -10.91 -7.37
CA ILE A 531 12.34 -9.52 -7.37
C ILE A 531 11.82 -9.11 -5.99
N VAL A 532 12.35 -8.02 -5.46
CA VAL A 532 11.93 -7.46 -4.17
C VAL A 532 10.49 -6.97 -4.27
N GLY A 533 9.62 -7.35 -3.33
CA GLY A 533 8.23 -6.88 -3.26
C GLY A 533 7.23 -7.61 -4.18
N GLY A 534 7.68 -8.56 -4.99
CA GLY A 534 6.82 -9.45 -5.78
C GLY A 534 6.48 -8.96 -7.19
N THR A 535 6.84 -7.71 -7.55
CA THR A 535 6.71 -7.19 -8.92
C THR A 535 8.01 -6.54 -9.41
N VAL A 536 8.19 -6.45 -10.73
CA VAL A 536 9.36 -5.74 -11.33
C VAL A 536 9.38 -4.25 -10.96
N VAL A 537 8.21 -3.70 -10.67
CA VAL A 537 8.02 -2.30 -10.28
C VAL A 537 8.58 -2.08 -8.87
N ASP A 538 8.17 -2.91 -7.92
CA ASP A 538 8.69 -2.87 -6.54
C ASP A 538 10.21 -3.05 -6.53
N ASP A 539 10.73 -3.91 -7.41
CA ASP A 539 12.16 -4.19 -7.50
C ASP A 539 12.97 -3.03 -8.10
N VAL A 540 12.44 -2.32 -9.11
CA VAL A 540 13.08 -1.11 -9.64
C VAL A 540 13.12 -0.03 -8.57
N PHE A 541 12.01 0.16 -7.84
CA PHE A 541 11.94 1.13 -6.75
C PHE A 541 12.93 0.77 -5.64
N ALA A 542 13.02 -0.51 -5.26
CA ALA A 542 14.04 -0.98 -4.32
C ALA A 542 15.47 -0.73 -4.84
N ALA A 543 15.74 -0.96 -6.14
CA ALA A 543 17.06 -0.77 -6.74
C ALA A 543 17.53 0.70 -6.74
N ILE A 544 16.59 1.65 -6.77
CA ILE A 544 16.85 3.09 -6.66
C ILE A 544 16.70 3.63 -5.22
N GLY A 545 16.53 2.76 -4.22
CA GLY A 545 16.48 3.13 -2.79
C GLY A 545 15.10 3.45 -2.23
N LEU A 546 14.05 3.26 -3.02
CA LEU A 546 12.65 3.57 -2.68
C LEU A 546 11.85 2.33 -2.23
N GLN A 547 12.47 1.40 -1.51
CA GLN A 547 11.80 0.19 -1.04
C GLN A 547 10.55 0.54 -0.20
N GLY A 548 9.42 -0.10 -0.53
CA GLY A 548 8.12 0.08 0.14
C GLY A 548 7.21 1.15 -0.46
N LEU A 549 7.73 2.00 -1.36
CA LEU A 549 6.91 2.96 -2.11
C LEU A 549 6.29 2.28 -3.32
N ARG A 550 4.95 2.34 -3.43
CA ARG A 550 4.22 1.81 -4.58
C ARG A 550 3.81 2.95 -5.52
N PRO A 551 3.95 2.77 -6.84
CA PRO A 551 3.43 3.74 -7.79
C PRO A 551 1.90 3.72 -7.84
N PRO A 552 1.27 4.74 -8.44
CA PRO A 552 -0.18 4.81 -8.57
C PRO A 552 -0.74 3.62 -9.36
N ASP A 553 -1.80 2.99 -8.84
CA ASP A 553 -2.59 2.00 -9.57
C ASP A 553 -3.55 2.66 -10.59
N PRO A 554 -3.90 1.98 -11.68
CA PRO A 554 -3.42 0.65 -12.08
C PRO A 554 -2.15 0.70 -12.95
N VAL A 555 -1.21 -0.21 -12.71
CA VAL A 555 -0.09 -0.45 -13.64
C VAL A 555 -0.62 -1.18 -14.89
N PRO A 556 -0.59 -0.59 -16.10
CA PRO A 556 -1.16 -1.21 -17.28
C PRO A 556 -0.36 -2.46 -17.70
N ILE A 557 -1.08 -3.52 -18.07
CA ILE A 557 -0.48 -4.70 -18.72
C ILE A 557 -0.12 -4.32 -20.16
N LEU A 558 1.12 -3.87 -20.37
CA LEU A 558 1.64 -3.53 -21.68
C LEU A 558 2.23 -4.77 -22.38
N ASN A 559 1.75 -5.07 -23.60
CA ASN A 559 2.17 -6.20 -24.44
C ASN A 559 1.82 -7.60 -23.90
N ALA A 560 0.53 -7.89 -23.72
CA ALA A 560 0.00 -9.20 -23.31
C ALA A 560 0.60 -10.36 -24.13
N SER A 561 0.98 -11.47 -23.50
CA SER A 561 1.47 -12.67 -24.23
C SER A 561 0.39 -13.27 -25.13
N LEU A 562 0.79 -13.87 -26.24
CA LEU A 562 -0.10 -14.70 -27.05
C LEU A 562 -0.40 -16.01 -26.31
N SER A 563 -1.62 -16.51 -26.52
CA SER A 563 -1.94 -17.93 -26.31
C SER A 563 -1.20 -18.81 -27.33
N HIS A 564 -1.14 -20.11 -27.09
CA HIS A 564 -0.60 -21.07 -28.04
C HIS A 564 -1.33 -21.00 -29.38
N GLN A 565 -2.67 -21.00 -29.34
CA GLN A 565 -3.54 -20.81 -30.49
C GLN A 565 -3.24 -19.50 -31.21
N GLY A 566 -3.12 -18.39 -30.48
CA GLY A 566 -2.76 -17.09 -31.05
C GLY A 566 -1.38 -17.10 -31.73
N ALA A 567 -0.40 -17.84 -31.21
CA ALA A 567 0.91 -17.99 -31.84
C ALA A 567 0.86 -18.82 -33.12
N MET A 568 0.09 -19.91 -33.15
CA MET A 568 -0.13 -20.72 -34.35
C MET A 568 -0.83 -19.91 -35.45
N ILE A 569 -1.87 -19.14 -35.09
CA ILE A 569 -2.57 -18.26 -36.02
C ILE A 569 -1.63 -17.15 -36.53
N ALA A 570 -0.77 -16.59 -35.68
CA ALA A 570 0.23 -15.61 -36.10
C ALA A 570 1.24 -16.19 -37.10
N ASP A 571 1.64 -17.45 -36.92
CA ASP A 571 2.50 -18.18 -37.84
C ASP A 571 1.82 -18.41 -39.19
N ALA A 572 0.57 -18.91 -39.18
CA ALA A 572 -0.23 -19.12 -40.38
C ALA A 572 -0.48 -17.80 -41.15
N LEU A 573 -0.77 -16.71 -40.43
CA LEU A 573 -0.87 -15.37 -41.02
C LEU A 573 0.41 -14.97 -41.76
N ALA A 574 1.57 -15.20 -41.15
CA ALA A 574 2.87 -14.88 -41.76
C ALA A 574 3.15 -15.72 -43.02
N ALA A 575 2.65 -16.96 -43.07
CA ALA A 575 2.72 -17.82 -44.25
C ALA A 575 1.78 -17.35 -45.38
N LEU A 576 0.54 -16.97 -45.05
CA LEU A 576 -0.48 -16.54 -46.03
C LEU A 576 -0.17 -15.18 -46.66
N VAL A 577 0.14 -14.18 -45.82
CA VAL A 577 0.42 -12.81 -46.26
C VAL A 577 1.64 -12.28 -45.53
N PRO A 578 2.81 -12.22 -46.17
CA PRO A 578 4.02 -11.65 -45.59
C PRO A 578 3.85 -10.21 -45.07
N ARG A 579 4.60 -9.84 -44.03
CA ARG A 579 4.47 -8.55 -43.33
C ARG A 579 4.59 -7.34 -44.27
N ASP A 580 5.53 -7.38 -45.20
CA ASP A 580 5.81 -6.33 -46.19
C ASP A 580 4.61 -6.04 -47.09
N ARG A 581 3.75 -7.04 -47.33
CA ARG A 581 2.51 -6.90 -48.11
C ARG A 581 1.32 -6.37 -47.29
N ARG A 582 1.48 -6.11 -46.00
CA ARG A 582 0.43 -5.58 -45.11
C ARG A 582 0.59 -4.08 -44.89
N SER A 583 -0.49 -3.32 -44.97
CA SER A 583 -0.51 -1.91 -44.60
C SER A 583 -0.30 -1.69 -43.09
N THR A 584 0.09 -0.48 -42.68
CA THR A 584 0.24 -0.13 -41.26
C THR A 584 -1.05 -0.35 -40.46
N MET A 585 -2.20 -0.07 -41.08
CA MET A 585 -3.51 -0.27 -40.47
C MET A 585 -3.83 -1.75 -40.29
N GLN A 586 -3.63 -2.57 -41.32
CA GLN A 586 -3.81 -4.02 -41.25
C GLN A 586 -2.93 -4.64 -40.17
N ARG A 587 -1.66 -4.21 -40.06
CA ARG A 587 -0.75 -4.65 -39.01
C ARG A 587 -1.28 -4.33 -37.60
N ARG A 588 -1.94 -3.18 -37.41
CA ARG A 588 -2.53 -2.79 -36.11
C ARG A 588 -3.77 -3.62 -35.76
N VAL A 589 -4.65 -3.85 -36.73
CA VAL A 589 -5.88 -4.67 -36.55
C VAL A 589 -5.52 -6.12 -36.23
N ILE A 590 -4.63 -6.72 -37.03
CA ILE A 590 -4.15 -8.09 -36.82
C ILE A 590 -3.52 -8.24 -35.43
N LYS A 591 -2.65 -7.31 -35.02
CA LYS A 591 -2.04 -7.35 -33.68
C LYS A 591 -3.09 -7.38 -32.57
N ARG A 592 -4.11 -6.52 -32.63
CA ARG A 592 -5.19 -6.47 -31.62
C ARG A 592 -5.98 -7.76 -31.58
N GLN A 593 -6.35 -8.31 -32.75
CA GLN A 593 -7.11 -9.56 -32.81
C GLN A 593 -6.30 -10.74 -32.26
N LEU A 594 -5.02 -10.86 -32.60
CA LEU A 594 -4.15 -11.90 -32.04
C LEU A 594 -4.03 -11.82 -30.52
N GLU A 595 -3.97 -10.62 -29.95
CA GLU A 595 -3.88 -10.40 -28.49
C GLU A 595 -5.20 -10.70 -27.76
N ALA A 596 -6.33 -10.72 -28.47
CA ALA A 596 -7.64 -11.05 -27.90
C ALA A 596 -7.90 -12.57 -27.82
N ILE A 597 -7.12 -13.39 -28.53
CA ILE A 597 -7.33 -14.85 -28.60
C ILE A 597 -6.92 -15.50 -27.28
N ARG A 598 -7.90 -15.97 -26.50
CA ARG A 598 -7.70 -16.73 -25.27
C ARG A 598 -7.35 -18.19 -25.59
N GLY A 599 -6.59 -18.82 -24.69
CA GLY A 599 -6.14 -20.20 -24.85
C GLY A 599 -4.99 -20.54 -23.90
N GLU A 600 -4.39 -21.71 -24.09
CA GLU A 600 -3.24 -22.15 -23.30
C GLU A 600 -2.06 -21.19 -23.47
N ARG A 601 -1.17 -21.15 -22.47
CA ARG A 601 0.05 -20.34 -22.54
C ARG A 601 0.95 -20.89 -23.66
N PHE A 602 1.46 -20.01 -24.53
CA PHE A 602 2.44 -20.42 -25.53
C PHE A 602 3.74 -20.91 -24.88
N VAL A 603 4.19 -22.11 -25.26
CA VAL A 603 5.44 -22.74 -24.80
C VAL A 603 6.27 -23.16 -26.01
N LEU A 604 7.60 -23.05 -25.90
CA LEU A 604 8.52 -23.54 -26.93
C LEU A 604 8.71 -25.05 -26.81
N PRO A 605 8.90 -25.80 -27.92
CA PRO A 605 9.15 -27.24 -27.87
C PRO A 605 10.37 -27.60 -27.01
N ASP A 606 10.33 -28.78 -26.38
CA ASP A 606 11.38 -29.23 -25.44
C ASP A 606 12.78 -29.32 -26.09
N THR A 607 12.82 -29.68 -27.37
CA THR A 607 14.04 -29.70 -28.18
C THR A 607 14.65 -28.30 -28.33
N VAL A 608 13.80 -27.29 -28.55
CA VAL A 608 14.19 -25.88 -28.65
C VAL A 608 14.63 -25.34 -27.29
N GLN A 609 13.89 -25.65 -26.22
CA GLN A 609 14.29 -25.28 -24.84
C GLN A 609 15.68 -25.85 -24.49
N THR A 610 15.95 -27.10 -24.86
CA THR A 610 17.24 -27.76 -24.63
C THR A 610 18.37 -27.08 -25.41
N ALA A 611 18.14 -26.72 -26.68
CA ALA A 611 19.11 -25.99 -27.49
C ALA A 611 19.43 -24.61 -26.91
N ILE A 612 18.41 -23.88 -26.42
CA ILE A 612 18.56 -22.57 -25.78
C ILE A 612 19.42 -22.68 -24.50
N ILE A 613 19.15 -23.66 -23.65
CA ILE A 613 19.94 -23.89 -22.42
C ILE A 613 21.40 -24.16 -22.79
N ALA A 614 21.65 -25.05 -23.76
CA ALA A 614 23.00 -25.40 -24.19
C ALA A 614 23.75 -24.16 -24.73
N ALA A 615 23.09 -23.35 -25.56
CA ALA A 615 23.69 -22.16 -26.16
C ALA A 615 23.92 -21.02 -25.14
N SER A 616 23.16 -20.99 -24.05
CA SER A 616 23.26 -19.94 -23.02
C SER A 616 24.28 -20.26 -21.92
N ARG A 617 24.79 -21.49 -21.84
CA ARG A 617 25.66 -21.98 -20.74
C ARG A 617 26.84 -21.05 -20.43
N ARG A 618 27.58 -20.63 -21.46
CA ARG A 618 28.75 -19.73 -21.30
C ARG A 618 28.36 -18.36 -20.76
N ASP A 619 27.22 -17.84 -21.17
CA ASP A 619 26.73 -16.52 -20.75
C ASP A 619 26.26 -16.58 -19.29
N LEU A 620 25.52 -17.63 -18.91
CA LEU A 620 25.08 -17.87 -17.53
C LEU A 620 26.27 -18.06 -16.57
N GLU A 621 27.29 -18.81 -16.98
CA GLU A 621 28.51 -19.00 -16.20
C GLU A 621 29.26 -17.68 -16.01
N ALA A 622 29.33 -16.85 -17.06
CA ALA A 622 29.93 -15.53 -16.98
C ALA A 622 29.13 -14.58 -16.07
N ILE A 623 27.79 -14.62 -16.09
CA ILE A 623 26.94 -13.87 -15.16
C ILE A 623 27.21 -14.29 -13.72
N ARG A 624 27.20 -15.60 -13.44
CA ARG A 624 27.49 -16.12 -12.09
C ARG A 624 28.86 -15.68 -11.60
N THR A 625 29.87 -15.78 -12.45
CA THR A 625 31.27 -15.49 -12.08
C THR A 625 31.51 -14.00 -11.87
N GLN A 626 30.94 -13.13 -12.73
CA GLN A 626 31.22 -11.69 -12.68
C GLN A 626 30.25 -10.90 -11.80
N PHE A 627 29.02 -11.40 -11.63
CA PHE A 627 27.95 -10.71 -10.90
C PHE A 627 27.47 -11.46 -9.65
N GLY A 628 27.95 -12.68 -9.40
CA GLY A 628 27.47 -13.49 -8.27
C GLY A 628 26.00 -13.89 -8.41
N LEU A 629 25.42 -13.73 -9.60
CA LEU A 629 24.00 -13.90 -9.86
C LEU A 629 23.75 -15.28 -10.47
N GLU A 630 23.07 -16.14 -9.74
CA GLU A 630 22.68 -17.46 -10.24
C GLU A 630 21.34 -17.36 -10.98
N ILE A 631 21.33 -17.80 -12.24
CA ILE A 631 20.14 -17.82 -13.10
C ILE A 631 19.90 -19.25 -13.53
N THR A 632 18.80 -19.81 -13.03
CA THR A 632 18.38 -21.17 -13.35
C THR A 632 17.38 -21.14 -14.50
N PRO A 633 17.68 -21.75 -15.66
CA PRO A 633 16.67 -21.92 -16.71
C PRO A 633 15.51 -22.78 -16.22
N VAL A 634 14.29 -22.25 -16.30
CA VAL A 634 13.08 -22.94 -15.86
C VAL A 634 12.43 -23.61 -17.08
N ARG A 635 12.44 -24.94 -17.13
CA ARG A 635 11.70 -25.67 -18.16
C ARG A 635 10.20 -25.49 -17.94
N VAL A 636 9.49 -25.19 -19.01
CA VAL A 636 8.03 -25.06 -18.98
C VAL A 636 7.42 -26.30 -19.63
N GLY A 637 6.41 -26.90 -18.98
CA GLY A 637 5.72 -28.10 -19.44
C GLY A 637 5.10 -27.94 -20.84
N GLN A 638 4.85 -29.07 -21.50
CA GLN A 638 4.26 -29.08 -22.85
C GLN A 638 2.78 -28.68 -22.84
N ILE A 639 2.30 -28.20 -23.98
CA ILE A 639 0.89 -27.88 -24.23
C ILE A 639 0.05 -29.15 -24.12
N THR A 640 -1.09 -29.06 -23.45
CA THR A 640 -1.96 -30.20 -23.15
C THR A 640 -3.14 -30.35 -24.11
N VAL A 641 -3.61 -29.26 -24.71
CA VAL A 641 -4.71 -29.26 -25.68
C VAL A 641 -4.20 -29.71 -27.06
N GLN A 642 -4.72 -30.84 -27.54
CA GLN A 642 -4.45 -31.39 -28.87
C GLN A 642 -5.51 -31.02 -29.93
N ASP A 643 -6.62 -30.39 -29.53
CA ASP A 643 -7.79 -30.16 -30.39
C ASP A 643 -7.67 -28.94 -31.33
N PHE A 644 -6.50 -28.29 -31.40
CA PHE A 644 -6.25 -27.13 -32.27
C PHE A 644 -5.02 -27.38 -33.16
N ASP A 645 -5.24 -27.61 -34.46
CA ASP A 645 -4.22 -27.98 -35.43
C ASP A 645 -3.86 -26.85 -36.41
N ASP A 646 -2.89 -27.10 -37.29
CA ASP A 646 -2.42 -26.14 -38.30
C ASP A 646 -3.52 -25.75 -39.30
N ALA A 647 -4.45 -26.67 -39.62
CA ALA A 647 -5.55 -26.40 -40.54
C ALA A 647 -6.55 -25.41 -39.93
N MET A 648 -6.88 -25.57 -38.65
CA MET A 648 -7.72 -24.64 -37.89
C MET A 648 -7.04 -23.27 -37.75
N ALA A 649 -5.72 -23.26 -37.47
CA ALA A 649 -4.95 -22.03 -37.38
C ALA A 649 -4.95 -21.25 -38.71
N GLU A 650 -4.81 -21.94 -39.84
CA GLU A 650 -4.88 -21.34 -41.18
C GLU A 650 -6.29 -20.79 -41.49
N ALA A 651 -7.34 -21.54 -41.17
CA ALA A 651 -8.72 -21.08 -41.36
C ALA A 651 -9.00 -19.79 -40.58
N MET A 652 -8.61 -19.74 -39.30
CA MET A 652 -8.76 -18.53 -38.48
C MET A 652 -7.89 -17.37 -38.98
N ALA A 653 -6.67 -17.64 -39.46
CA ALA A 653 -5.81 -16.63 -40.07
C ALA A 653 -6.48 -15.96 -41.29
N ARG A 654 -7.18 -16.74 -42.13
CA ARG A 654 -7.94 -16.20 -43.28
C ARG A 654 -9.08 -15.28 -42.83
N VAL A 655 -9.84 -15.67 -41.81
CA VAL A 655 -10.90 -14.83 -41.22
C VAL A 655 -10.34 -13.50 -40.68
N ILE A 656 -9.20 -13.54 -40.00
CA ILE A 656 -8.53 -12.33 -39.49
C ILE A 656 -8.09 -11.41 -40.64
N LEU A 657 -7.57 -11.97 -41.74
CA LEU A 657 -7.18 -11.20 -42.92
C LEU A 657 -8.38 -10.56 -43.62
N GLU A 658 -9.50 -11.27 -43.76
CA GLU A 658 -10.75 -10.73 -44.31
C GLU A 658 -11.26 -9.55 -43.48
N ARG A 659 -11.31 -9.71 -42.15
CA ARG A 659 -11.69 -8.62 -41.24
C ARG A 659 -10.73 -7.43 -41.29
N ALA A 660 -9.43 -7.67 -41.47
CA ALA A 660 -8.44 -6.62 -41.61
C ALA A 660 -8.49 -5.90 -42.97
N ALA A 661 -9.12 -6.50 -43.99
CA ALA A 661 -9.30 -5.91 -45.32
C ALA A 661 -10.57 -5.02 -45.42
N MET A 662 -11.55 -5.20 -44.54
CA MET A 662 -12.74 -4.33 -44.47
C MET A 662 -12.39 -2.97 -43.82
N GLN A 663 -12.65 -1.84 -44.51
CA GLN A 663 -12.36 -0.49 -44.01
C GLN A 663 -13.23 -0.13 -42.78
N PRO A 664 -12.72 0.65 -41.81
CA PRO A 664 -13.52 1.14 -40.69
C PRO A 664 -14.32 2.38 -41.10
N GLY A 665 -15.52 2.16 -41.64
CA GLY A 665 -16.54 3.18 -41.87
C GLY A 665 -17.81 3.01 -41.03
N ASP A 666 -18.02 1.85 -40.39
CA ASP A 666 -19.35 1.48 -39.84
C ASP A 666 -19.36 1.07 -38.36
N GLN A 667 -18.34 1.45 -37.57
CA GLN A 667 -18.32 1.20 -36.12
C GLN A 667 -18.19 2.47 -35.28
N ALA A 668 -18.93 3.51 -35.66
CA ALA A 668 -19.31 4.58 -34.75
C ALA A 668 -20.78 4.35 -34.34
N ASN A 669 -20.99 3.45 -33.37
CA ASN A 669 -22.11 3.35 -32.42
C ASN A 669 -22.31 1.89 -32.03
N GLY A 670 -21.80 1.51 -30.87
CA GLY A 670 -22.05 0.21 -30.26
C GLY A 670 -21.23 0.10 -28.98
N HIS A 671 -21.94 0.21 -27.86
CA HIS A 671 -21.42 0.19 -26.49
C HIS A 671 -20.49 -0.99 -26.19
N ASP A 672 -19.58 -0.74 -25.25
CA ASP A 672 -18.88 -1.75 -24.45
C ASP A 672 -19.88 -2.80 -23.93
N ASP A 673 -19.57 -4.07 -24.20
CA ASP A 673 -19.84 -5.25 -23.36
C ASP A 673 -18.76 -6.30 -23.63
#